data_AF-A0A1U8ANG1-F1
#
_entry.id   AF-A0A1U8ANG1-F1
#
_cell.length_a   1.000
_cell.length_b   1.000
_cell.length_c   1.000
_cell.angle_alpha   90.00
_cell.angle_beta   90.00
_cell.angle_gamma   90.00
#
_symmetry.space_group_name_H-M   'P 1'
#
loop_
_entity.id
_entity.type
_entity.pdbx_description
1 polymer ?
#
loop_
_entity_poly.entity_id
_entity_poly.type
_entity_poly.pdbx_seq_one_letter_code
_entity_poly.pdbx_strand_id
1 'polypeptide(L)'
;MHRFATQFCGVSAMDHQSVRLMMDQALPRGSDLLSALPDDVFAIISRFLSPRDICSLSLSCRSLNALAATDKVWFVQCEALGLVAARELSEWREGVISYKALCRFLVGVRPLIGIWVHQNPELGNVVYVMPGFISVVGCRIIPQELGPLGLEDGPLLWAPVFEIIGDCDGSMAFFLHGREKDGDYFYPGSLKPIHRTCNVLLLEVEPQMQNSERRLSHSKSLVHLHSDRELSRRISMSDNGISRSQRMTEPNESIPFSQLAFGDRRKLLEIVTNVVRLKVPDSAIGPLFPRSSDDYKKFQRDMVLLSERRMLLLQMHRLGVGHFDWEAAPGLQSDPTQMDLSKIKKSLDRSSGCHGSLNGEESHSQRRRSKTVAGYFRDGLKQILGRSNSVNGSRSSSKNGTSSSGKKHAQLHEFLMSGDTLGLNLHASTMKLTTYRAWPNMPDNRFALYKLPTRAPAAGEEYAGLWGGTFGWPPGRSSEDKPGKALFLLLLSYEETEGQRLLIATKILEGTHYVLHPNGSAMFVVKVDEPLQDPFPWDNDGNSFPVDMLHAYNGEGIANGYGFRYPGSKPGSLFVIQNGLLAFIWKETRVVLTLQRLDLQQLLRKGEQVPALPPIANFSYLTKSYSNVFAGGLSSPRQQYS
;
A
#
# COMPACT_ATOMS: atom_id res chain seq x y z
N MET A 1 13.91 18.08 29.81
CA MET A 1 13.53 19.37 30.42
C MET A 1 14.72 20.29 30.70
N HIS A 2 15.85 19.82 31.26
CA HIS A 2 17.02 20.69 31.50
C HIS A 2 17.70 21.24 30.21
N ARG A 3 17.52 20.58 29.06
CA ARG A 3 17.91 21.14 27.74
C ARG A 3 16.87 22.10 27.12
N PHE A 4 15.68 22.20 27.70
CA PHE A 4 14.58 23.02 27.18
C PHE A 4 14.64 24.46 27.73
N ALA A 5 15.17 24.65 28.95
CA ALA A 5 15.30 25.96 29.58
C ALA A 5 16.42 26.82 28.96
N THR A 6 17.49 26.20 28.46
CA THR A 6 18.69 26.92 27.99
C THR A 6 18.51 27.56 26.62
N GLN A 7 17.47 27.21 25.86
CA GLN A 7 17.32 27.63 24.46
C GLN A 7 16.28 28.75 24.26
N PHE A 8 15.46 29.08 25.27
CA PHE A 8 14.36 30.04 25.14
C PHE A 8 14.40 31.26 26.08
N CYS A 9 15.29 31.29 27.07
CA CYS A 9 15.45 32.46 27.96
C CYS A 9 16.81 33.11 27.72
N GLY A 10 16.95 33.82 26.60
CA GLY A 10 18.00 34.82 26.42
C GLY A 10 17.71 36.01 27.35
N VAL A 11 18.23 35.99 28.58
CA VAL A 11 18.16 37.13 29.50
C VAL A 11 19.58 37.51 29.90
N SER A 12 20.05 38.59 29.28
CA SER A 12 21.22 39.35 29.72
C SER A 12 20.82 40.23 30.90
N ALA A 13 21.60 40.13 31.98
CA ALA A 13 21.78 41.07 33.09
C ALA A 13 20.56 41.89 33.55
N MET A 14 19.94 41.45 34.65
CA MET A 14 19.10 42.30 35.50
C MET A 14 19.48 42.09 36.96
N ASP A 15 19.41 43.19 37.70
CA ASP A 15 20.04 43.52 38.98
C ASP A 15 19.69 42.57 40.14
N HIS A 16 20.70 42.23 40.96
CA HIS A 16 20.64 41.20 42.00
C HIS A 16 19.76 41.57 43.22
N GLN A 17 19.23 42.80 43.26
CA GLN A 17 18.38 43.30 44.35
C GLN A 17 16.87 43.32 44.04
N SER A 18 16.44 43.26 42.78
CA SER A 18 15.01 43.15 42.43
C SER A 18 14.48 41.70 42.50
N VAL A 19 15.35 40.70 42.43
CA VAL A 19 14.97 39.27 42.50
C VAL A 19 14.55 38.85 43.91
N ARG A 20 15.01 39.55 44.96
CA ARG A 20 14.76 39.15 46.35
C ARG A 20 13.41 39.63 46.90
N LEU A 21 12.79 40.64 46.28
CA LEU A 21 11.49 41.20 46.70
C LEU A 21 10.29 40.67 45.90
N MET A 22 10.51 39.90 44.82
CA MET A 22 9.47 39.16 44.11
C MET A 22 9.32 37.70 44.57
N MET A 23 10.17 37.22 45.48
CA MET A 23 10.20 35.82 45.94
C MET A 23 9.35 35.51 47.18
N ASP A 24 8.51 36.45 47.65
CA ASP A 24 7.64 36.25 48.83
C ASP A 24 6.13 36.20 48.49
N GLN A 25 5.80 35.98 47.22
CA GLN A 25 4.48 35.51 46.81
C GLN A 25 4.65 34.13 46.19
N ALA A 26 3.99 33.14 46.79
CA ALA A 26 4.00 31.73 46.46
C ALA A 26 4.37 31.43 44.99
N LEU A 27 5.61 31.01 44.75
CA LEU A 27 6.00 30.43 43.47
C LEU A 27 5.04 29.24 43.21
N PRO A 28 4.27 29.23 42.12
CA PRO A 28 3.54 28.04 41.73
C PRO A 28 4.56 26.91 41.57
N ARG A 29 4.26 25.74 42.12
CA ARG A 29 5.10 24.54 41.90
C ARG A 29 5.27 24.40 40.39
N GLY A 30 6.46 24.04 39.90
CA GLY A 30 6.73 23.89 38.46
C GLY A 30 5.77 22.95 37.70
N SER A 31 4.91 22.20 38.41
CA SER A 31 3.76 21.45 37.89
C SER A 31 2.61 22.30 37.36
N ASP A 32 2.48 23.56 37.80
CA ASP A 32 1.35 24.44 37.50
C ASP A 32 1.52 25.19 36.18
N LEU A 33 2.75 25.23 35.63
CA LEU A 33 3.04 25.98 34.42
C LEU A 33 2.40 25.35 33.18
N LEU A 34 2.44 24.02 33.05
CA LEU A 34 1.87 23.30 31.89
C LEU A 34 0.34 23.15 31.99
N SER A 35 -0.20 23.05 33.20
CA SER A 35 -1.64 22.94 33.43
C SER A 35 -2.36 24.28 33.36
N ALA A 36 -1.64 25.40 33.52
CA ALA A 36 -2.15 26.76 33.34
C ALA A 36 -2.05 27.25 31.88
N LEU A 37 -1.48 26.47 30.96
CA LEU A 37 -1.43 26.86 29.56
C LEU A 37 -2.84 26.86 28.94
N PRO A 38 -3.20 27.89 28.16
CA PRO A 38 -4.38 27.84 27.32
C PRO A 38 -4.32 26.67 26.34
N ASP A 39 -5.46 26.06 26.04
CA ASP A 39 -5.59 24.94 25.11
C ASP A 39 -4.89 25.19 23.76
N ASP A 40 -4.95 26.41 23.25
CA ASP A 40 -4.35 26.78 21.96
C ASP A 40 -2.81 26.74 22.02
N VAL A 41 -2.22 27.15 23.14
CA VAL A 41 -0.76 27.08 23.35
C VAL A 41 -0.33 25.63 23.49
N PHE A 42 -1.10 24.83 24.23
CA PHE A 42 -0.83 23.40 24.36
C PHE A 42 -0.96 22.66 23.02
N ALA A 43 -1.94 23.03 22.18
CA ALA A 43 -2.09 22.48 20.83
C ALA A 43 -0.86 22.79 19.95
N ILE A 44 -0.32 24.01 20.00
CA ILE A 44 0.92 24.37 19.30
C ILE A 44 2.10 23.52 19.79
N ILE A 45 2.27 23.37 21.11
CA ILE A 45 3.33 22.53 21.69
C ILE A 45 3.17 21.07 21.25
N SER A 46 1.92 20.58 21.22
CA SER A 46 1.62 19.20 20.87
C SER A 46 2.12 18.84 19.47
N ARG A 47 2.17 19.79 18.52
CA ARG A 47 2.68 19.59 17.15
C ARG A 47 4.10 19.01 17.12
N PHE A 48 4.90 19.27 18.15
CA PHE A 48 6.28 18.81 18.28
C PHE A 48 6.42 17.48 19.04
N LEU A 49 5.31 16.95 19.56
CA LEU A 49 5.24 15.68 20.27
C LEU A 49 4.67 14.61 19.35
N SER A 50 5.07 13.35 19.56
CA SER A 50 4.38 12.26 18.87
C SER A 50 3.02 11.99 19.54
N PRO A 51 2.03 11.45 18.79
CA PRO A 51 0.77 10.99 19.37
C PRO A 51 0.93 10.06 20.59
N ARG A 52 2.01 9.27 20.61
CA ARG A 52 2.34 8.38 21.73
C ARG A 52 2.81 9.16 22.97
N ASP A 53 3.56 10.23 22.76
CA ASP A 53 4.02 11.09 23.85
C ASP A 53 2.85 11.86 24.45
N ILE A 54 1.91 12.33 23.63
CA ILE A 54 0.67 12.97 24.09
C ILE A 54 -0.16 11.99 24.94
N CYS A 55 -0.32 10.74 24.49
CA CYS A 55 -0.95 9.70 25.30
C CYS A 55 -0.19 9.46 26.62
N SER A 56 1.14 9.43 26.61
CA SER A 56 1.94 9.29 27.84
C SER A 56 1.77 10.48 28.78
N LEU A 57 1.73 11.71 28.26
CA LEU A 57 1.47 12.93 29.03
C LEU A 57 0.07 12.93 29.65
N SER A 58 -0.94 12.42 28.93
CA SER A 58 -2.31 12.30 29.43
C SER A 58 -2.41 11.43 30.69
N LEU A 59 -1.48 10.47 30.87
CA LEU A 59 -1.44 9.60 32.04
C LEU A 59 -0.75 10.26 33.24
N SER A 60 -0.09 11.40 33.06
CA SER A 60 0.75 12.01 34.08
C SER A 60 -0.06 12.73 35.17
N CYS A 61 -1.13 13.44 34.79
CA CYS A 61 -2.04 14.09 35.75
C CYS A 61 -3.40 14.43 35.12
N ARG A 62 -4.39 14.77 35.94
CA ARG A 62 -5.77 15.07 35.49
C ARG A 62 -5.86 16.27 34.55
N SER A 63 -5.09 17.32 34.78
CA SER A 63 -5.07 18.52 33.93
C SER A 63 -4.50 18.21 32.54
N LEU A 64 -3.36 17.49 32.47
CA LEU A 64 -2.80 17.05 31.20
C LEU A 64 -3.69 16.02 30.50
N ASN A 65 -4.42 15.18 31.24
CA ASN A 65 -5.43 14.30 30.65
C ASN A 65 -6.55 15.11 29.99
N ALA A 66 -7.07 16.14 30.68
CA ALA A 66 -8.10 17.02 30.15
C ALA A 66 -7.62 17.76 28.88
N LEU A 67 -6.40 18.32 28.91
CA LEU A 67 -5.78 18.97 27.75
C LEU A 67 -5.60 17.98 26.58
N ALA A 68 -5.09 16.78 26.85
CA ALA A 68 -4.93 15.73 25.85
C ALA A 68 -6.26 15.10 25.38
N ALA A 69 -7.38 15.38 26.04
CA ALA A 69 -8.70 14.98 25.59
C ALA A 69 -9.35 16.00 24.64
N THR A 70 -8.79 17.21 24.54
CA THR A 70 -9.32 18.25 23.65
C THR A 70 -9.13 17.88 22.17
N ASP A 71 -10.16 18.14 21.36
CA ASP A 71 -10.12 17.87 19.91
C ASP A 71 -9.09 18.75 19.18
N LYS A 72 -8.78 19.95 19.71
CA LYS A 72 -7.78 20.88 19.16
C LYS A 72 -6.38 20.26 19.07
N VAL A 73 -5.95 19.56 20.13
CA VAL A 73 -4.65 18.87 20.17
C VAL A 73 -4.57 17.83 19.05
N TRP A 74 -5.61 17.01 18.91
CA TRP A 74 -5.62 15.95 17.92
C TRP A 74 -5.83 16.44 16.49
N PHE A 75 -6.52 17.57 16.28
CA PHE A 75 -6.58 18.24 14.99
C PHE A 75 -5.18 18.64 14.52
N VAL A 76 -4.40 19.28 15.39
CA VAL A 76 -3.01 19.66 15.08
C VAL A 76 -2.13 18.43 14.82
N GLN A 77 -2.35 17.32 15.55
CA GLN A 77 -1.67 16.05 15.25
C GLN A 77 -2.03 15.52 13.86
N CYS A 78 -3.32 15.51 13.49
CA CYS A 78 -3.76 15.08 12.17
C CYS A 78 -3.15 15.94 11.06
N GLU A 79 -3.13 17.26 11.24
CA GLU A 79 -2.54 18.20 10.28
C GLU A 79 -1.03 18.01 10.15
N ALA A 80 -0.32 17.83 11.27
CA ALA A 80 1.13 17.58 11.28
C ALA A 80 1.52 16.29 10.53
N LEU A 81 0.59 15.35 10.35
CA LEU A 81 0.85 14.17 9.53
C LEU A 81 0.95 14.52 8.04
N GLY A 82 0.32 15.59 7.56
CA GLY A 82 0.41 16.04 6.16
C GLY A 82 -0.12 15.03 5.14
N LEU A 83 -0.98 14.09 5.55
CA LEU A 83 -1.60 13.12 4.64
C LEU A 83 -2.80 13.70 3.89
N VAL A 84 -3.51 14.63 4.55
CA VAL A 84 -4.79 15.18 4.11
C VAL A 84 -4.78 16.67 4.45
N ALA A 85 -5.32 17.52 3.57
CA ALA A 85 -5.38 18.96 3.79
C ALA A 85 -6.30 19.31 4.98
N ALA A 86 -6.03 20.41 5.69
CA ALA A 86 -6.81 20.84 6.86
C ALA A 86 -8.32 20.97 6.59
N ARG A 87 -8.69 21.42 5.39
CA ARG A 87 -10.09 21.49 4.93
C ARG A 87 -10.72 20.10 4.86
N GLU A 88 -10.05 19.15 4.20
CA GLU A 88 -10.53 17.76 4.09
C GLU A 88 -10.60 17.08 5.47
N LEU A 89 -9.65 17.36 6.39
CA LEU A 89 -9.68 16.83 7.77
C LEU A 89 -10.93 17.23 8.54
N SER A 90 -11.43 18.46 8.30
CA SER A 90 -12.66 18.95 8.95
C SER A 90 -13.89 18.19 8.48
N GLU A 91 -13.92 17.79 7.21
CA GLU A 91 -15.02 16.97 6.68
C GLU A 91 -14.91 15.50 7.13
N TRP A 92 -13.68 14.96 7.23
CA TRP A 92 -13.46 13.60 7.75
C TRP A 92 -13.85 13.48 9.22
N ARG A 93 -13.76 14.58 9.98
CA ARG A 93 -14.15 14.62 11.39
C ARG A 93 -15.62 14.25 11.60
N GLU A 94 -16.50 14.53 10.65
CA GLU A 94 -17.93 14.18 10.73
C GLU A 94 -18.18 12.67 10.67
N GLY A 95 -17.27 11.90 10.07
CA GLY A 95 -17.39 10.44 9.96
C GLY A 95 -16.82 9.65 11.15
N VAL A 96 -16.23 10.33 12.15
CA VAL A 96 -15.62 9.72 13.34
C VAL A 96 -16.03 10.44 14.62
N ILE A 97 -15.81 9.79 15.77
CA ILE A 97 -16.26 10.32 17.07
C ILE A 97 -15.42 11.50 17.60
N SER A 98 -14.17 11.65 17.13
CA SER A 98 -13.22 12.69 17.58
C SER A 98 -12.03 12.82 16.64
N TYR A 99 -11.29 13.92 16.72
CA TYR A 99 -10.00 14.02 16.03
C TYR A 99 -8.97 13.03 16.58
N LYS A 100 -9.12 12.57 17.83
CA LYS A 100 -8.29 11.50 18.40
C LYS A 100 -8.49 10.18 17.65
N ALA A 101 -9.74 9.81 17.35
CA ALA A 101 -10.09 8.65 16.54
C ALA A 101 -9.53 8.79 15.11
N LEU A 102 -9.69 9.98 14.50
CA LEU A 102 -9.10 10.27 13.20
C LEU A 102 -7.58 10.11 13.21
N CYS A 103 -6.91 10.68 14.21
CA CYS A 103 -5.46 10.61 14.38
C CYS A 103 -5.00 9.16 14.56
N ARG A 104 -5.74 8.35 15.33
CA ARG A 104 -5.46 6.91 15.48
C ARG A 104 -5.45 6.20 14.12
N PHE A 105 -6.46 6.45 13.29
CA PHE A 105 -6.53 5.90 11.94
C PHE A 105 -5.35 6.37 11.07
N LEU A 106 -5.15 7.69 10.97
CA LEU A 106 -4.10 8.29 10.12
C LEU A 106 -2.70 7.84 10.52
N VAL A 107 -2.40 7.75 11.82
CA VAL A 107 -1.12 7.23 12.32
C VAL A 107 -0.93 5.76 11.95
N GLY A 108 -2.01 4.96 12.02
CA GLY A 108 -2.00 3.55 11.65
C GLY A 108 -1.70 3.31 10.17
N VAL A 109 -2.29 4.12 9.28
CA VAL A 109 -2.17 3.94 7.83
C VAL A 109 -1.03 4.74 7.19
N ARG A 110 -0.47 5.76 7.86
CA ARG A 110 0.66 6.57 7.35
C ARG A 110 1.79 5.72 6.75
N PRO A 111 2.26 4.63 7.38
CA PRO A 111 3.35 3.82 6.84
C PRO A 111 3.00 3.16 5.49
N LEU A 112 1.73 3.03 5.15
CA LEU A 112 1.27 2.43 3.90
C LEU A 112 1.32 3.38 2.71
N ILE A 113 1.29 4.70 2.94
CA ILE A 113 1.24 5.68 1.84
C ILE A 113 2.52 5.62 1.00
N GLY A 114 2.35 5.69 -0.32
CA GLY A 114 3.44 5.72 -1.29
C GLY A 114 3.35 4.64 -2.38
N ILE A 115 4.46 4.43 -3.07
CA ILE A 115 4.54 3.50 -4.20
C ILE A 115 4.94 2.12 -3.72
N TRP A 116 4.21 1.12 -4.18
CA TRP A 116 4.43 -0.29 -3.95
C TRP A 116 4.54 -1.02 -5.27
N VAL A 117 5.39 -2.04 -5.33
CA VAL A 117 5.60 -2.84 -6.52
C VAL A 117 5.54 -4.33 -6.19
N HIS A 118 5.16 -5.15 -7.16
CA HIS A 118 5.35 -6.58 -7.07
C HIS A 118 6.51 -7.07 -7.94
N GLN A 119 6.98 -8.28 -7.61
CA GLN A 119 7.93 -9.01 -8.40
C GLN A 119 7.31 -9.55 -9.69
N ASN A 120 7.56 -8.81 -10.74
CA ASN A 120 8.14 -9.28 -11.98
C ASN A 120 8.37 -8.00 -12.80
N PRO A 121 9.37 -7.99 -13.68
CA PRO A 121 9.71 -6.80 -14.46
C PRO A 121 8.66 -6.38 -15.52
N GLU A 122 7.44 -6.87 -15.41
CA GLU A 122 6.42 -6.87 -16.45
C GLU A 122 5.32 -5.82 -16.19
N LEU A 123 4.48 -5.62 -17.20
CA LEU A 123 3.48 -4.56 -17.27
C LEU A 123 2.51 -4.62 -16.08
N GLY A 124 2.33 -3.47 -15.42
CA GLY A 124 1.23 -3.24 -14.49
C GLY A 124 1.49 -3.67 -13.06
N ASN A 125 2.75 -3.87 -12.64
CA ASN A 125 3.13 -4.28 -11.30
C ASN A 125 3.16 -3.13 -10.24
N VAL A 126 2.78 -1.90 -10.62
CA VAL A 126 2.84 -0.71 -9.74
C VAL A 126 1.49 -0.45 -9.07
N VAL A 127 1.52 -0.31 -7.74
CA VAL A 127 0.40 0.05 -6.89
C VAL A 127 0.75 1.32 -6.12
N TYR A 128 -0.04 2.37 -6.24
CA TYR A 128 0.09 3.57 -5.44
C TYR A 128 -0.95 3.57 -4.33
N VAL A 129 -0.51 3.71 -3.09
CA VAL A 129 -1.41 3.75 -1.93
C VAL A 129 -1.60 5.20 -1.51
N MET A 130 -2.84 5.66 -1.53
CA MET A 130 -3.20 7.05 -1.26
C MET A 130 -4.45 7.20 -0.37
N PRO A 131 -4.64 8.36 0.28
CA PRO A 131 -5.82 8.65 1.09
C PRO A 131 -7.12 8.72 0.26
N GLY A 132 -8.15 8.03 0.75
CA GLY A 132 -9.55 8.06 0.29
C GLY A 132 -10.41 9.01 1.14
N PHE A 133 -11.54 8.54 1.67
CA PHE A 133 -12.33 9.24 2.70
C PHE A 133 -12.39 8.37 3.96
N ILE A 134 -11.66 8.77 5.01
CA ILE A 134 -11.45 7.94 6.22
C ILE A 134 -11.04 6.51 5.79
N SER A 135 -10.24 6.44 4.72
CA SER A 135 -9.78 5.21 4.11
C SER A 135 -8.43 5.44 3.44
N VAL A 136 -7.71 4.35 3.16
CA VAL A 136 -6.57 4.33 2.22
C VAL A 136 -6.81 3.27 1.17
N VAL A 137 -6.52 3.62 -0.07
CA VAL A 137 -6.81 2.79 -1.24
C VAL A 137 -5.51 2.48 -1.96
N GLY A 138 -5.27 1.21 -2.27
CA GLY A 138 -4.21 0.79 -3.18
C GLY A 138 -4.71 0.82 -4.62
N CYS A 139 -4.19 1.71 -5.45
CA CYS A 139 -4.52 1.85 -6.86
C CYS A 139 -3.44 1.25 -7.75
N ARG A 140 -3.77 0.21 -8.52
CA ARG A 140 -2.89 -0.32 -9.56
C ARG A 140 -2.91 0.63 -10.75
N ILE A 141 -1.74 1.16 -11.12
CA ILE A 141 -1.61 2.02 -12.30
C ILE A 141 -1.57 1.12 -13.53
N ILE A 142 -2.45 1.38 -14.50
CA ILE A 142 -2.53 0.57 -15.72
C ILE A 142 -1.49 1.07 -16.74
N PRO A 143 -0.68 0.16 -17.30
CA PRO A 143 0.14 0.43 -18.48
C PRO A 143 -0.74 0.89 -19.64
N GLN A 144 -0.48 2.09 -20.14
CA GLN A 144 -1.31 2.73 -21.16
C GLN A 144 -0.50 3.66 -22.05
N GLU A 145 -1.00 3.86 -23.25
CA GLU A 145 -0.58 4.97 -24.10
C GLU A 145 -1.41 6.21 -23.74
N LEU A 146 -0.74 7.35 -23.66
CA LEU A 146 -1.37 8.63 -23.45
C LEU A 146 -2.00 9.11 -24.77
N GLY A 147 -3.27 9.49 -24.69
CA GLY A 147 -4.01 10.07 -25.79
C GLY A 147 -3.63 11.53 -26.08
N PRO A 148 -4.45 12.22 -26.90
CA PRO A 148 -4.18 13.59 -27.33
C PRO A 148 -4.31 14.64 -26.23
N LEU A 149 -4.71 14.27 -25.01
CA LEU A 149 -4.68 15.17 -23.85
C LEU A 149 -3.36 15.08 -23.06
N GLY A 150 -2.51 14.10 -23.37
CA GLY A 150 -1.23 13.92 -22.71
C GLY A 150 -1.36 13.49 -21.25
N LEU A 151 -0.30 13.73 -20.46
CA LEU A 151 -0.23 13.26 -19.07
C LEU A 151 -0.92 14.20 -18.07
N GLU A 152 -1.02 15.50 -18.36
CA GLU A 152 -1.57 16.49 -17.42
C GLU A 152 -3.10 16.53 -17.44
N ASP A 153 -3.69 16.50 -18.65
CA ASP A 153 -5.13 16.62 -18.84
C ASP A 153 -5.79 15.28 -19.19
N GLY A 154 -5.01 14.25 -19.56
CA GLY A 154 -5.53 12.93 -19.88
C GLY A 154 -5.85 12.11 -18.63
N PRO A 155 -6.91 11.28 -18.65
CA PRO A 155 -7.23 10.41 -17.53
C PRO A 155 -6.22 9.27 -17.43
N LEU A 156 -5.62 9.10 -16.25
CA LEU A 156 -4.80 7.93 -15.97
C LEU A 156 -5.70 6.74 -15.66
N LEU A 157 -5.59 5.65 -16.41
CA LEU A 157 -6.27 4.39 -16.10
C LEU A 157 -5.70 3.73 -14.84
N TRP A 158 -6.56 3.32 -13.92
CA TRP A 158 -6.18 2.62 -12.68
C TRP A 158 -7.25 1.61 -12.23
N ALA A 159 -6.86 0.60 -11.44
CA ALA A 159 -7.78 -0.36 -10.84
C ALA A 159 -7.60 -0.45 -9.32
N PRO A 160 -8.66 -0.62 -8.51
CA PRO A 160 -8.51 -0.79 -7.07
C PRO A 160 -7.95 -2.17 -6.74
N VAL A 161 -6.99 -2.23 -5.82
CA VAL A 161 -6.36 -3.46 -5.33
C VAL A 161 -6.87 -3.82 -3.95
N PHE A 162 -6.84 -2.87 -3.03
CA PHE A 162 -7.35 -3.04 -1.68
C PHE A 162 -7.79 -1.69 -1.12
N GLU A 163 -8.60 -1.74 -0.08
CA GLU A 163 -9.03 -0.58 0.71
C GLU A 163 -8.94 -0.92 2.21
N ILE A 164 -8.40 0.01 2.99
CA ILE A 164 -8.45 -0.04 4.46
C ILE A 164 -9.30 1.13 4.92
N ILE A 165 -10.41 0.82 5.59
CA ILE A 165 -11.42 1.79 6.01
C ILE A 165 -11.32 1.98 7.52
N GLY A 166 -11.30 3.23 7.96
CA GLY A 166 -11.36 3.59 9.37
C GLY A 166 -12.79 3.55 9.88
N ASP A 167 -13.04 2.95 11.03
CA ASP A 167 -14.33 2.98 11.73
C ASP A 167 -14.48 4.28 12.55
N CYS A 168 -15.63 4.49 13.20
CA CYS A 168 -15.91 5.71 13.96
C CYS A 168 -14.93 5.94 15.13
N ASP A 169 -14.33 4.88 15.68
CA ASP A 169 -13.33 4.91 16.75
C ASP A 169 -11.87 4.97 16.24
N GLY A 170 -11.68 4.95 14.92
CA GLY A 170 -10.36 4.89 14.27
C GLY A 170 -9.75 3.49 14.20
N SER A 171 -10.49 2.44 14.53
CA SER A 171 -10.12 1.06 14.18
C SER A 171 -10.17 0.86 12.65
N MET A 172 -9.55 -0.20 12.14
CA MET A 172 -9.34 -0.40 10.71
C MET A 172 -9.97 -1.70 10.24
N ALA A 173 -10.73 -1.63 9.15
CA ALA A 173 -11.27 -2.77 8.41
C ALA A 173 -10.55 -2.91 7.07
N PHE A 174 -10.18 -4.13 6.69
CA PHE A 174 -9.47 -4.41 5.43
C PHE A 174 -10.39 -5.09 4.41
N PHE A 175 -10.33 -4.61 3.18
CA PHE A 175 -10.97 -5.18 2.01
C PHE A 175 -9.95 -5.37 0.88
N LEU A 176 -9.86 -6.58 0.36
CA LEU A 176 -9.23 -6.83 -0.92
C LEU A 176 -10.27 -6.66 -2.04
N HIS A 177 -9.87 -6.07 -3.17
CA HIS A 177 -10.71 -5.90 -4.35
C HIS A 177 -10.34 -6.94 -5.41
N GLY A 178 -11.34 -7.48 -6.09
CA GLY A 178 -11.12 -8.34 -7.24
C GLY A 178 -12.36 -8.46 -8.10
N ARG A 179 -12.15 -8.92 -9.33
CA ARG A 179 -13.22 -9.21 -10.28
C ARG A 179 -13.20 -10.67 -10.69
N GLU A 180 -14.38 -11.27 -10.74
CA GLU A 180 -14.60 -12.60 -11.27
C GLU A 180 -15.53 -12.54 -12.50
N LYS A 181 -15.87 -13.70 -13.08
CA LYS A 181 -16.64 -13.76 -14.34
C LYS A 181 -18.03 -13.13 -14.25
N ASP A 182 -18.58 -13.05 -13.04
CA ASP A 182 -19.95 -12.69 -12.70
C ASP A 182 -20.08 -11.31 -12.04
N GLY A 183 -18.97 -10.59 -11.82
CA GLY A 183 -18.97 -9.23 -11.34
C GLY A 183 -17.75 -8.85 -10.49
N ASP A 184 -17.82 -7.66 -9.91
CA ASP A 184 -16.84 -7.17 -8.94
C ASP A 184 -17.19 -7.65 -7.52
N TYR A 185 -16.16 -7.96 -6.73
CA TYR A 185 -16.26 -8.53 -5.39
C TYR A 185 -15.34 -7.83 -4.40
N PHE A 186 -15.81 -7.73 -3.16
CA PHE A 186 -15.01 -7.40 -1.98
C PHE A 186 -14.66 -8.66 -1.22
N TYR A 187 -13.43 -8.73 -0.72
CA TYR A 187 -12.94 -9.85 0.07
C TYR A 187 -12.49 -9.30 1.44
N PRO A 188 -13.40 -9.26 2.43
CA PRO A 188 -13.10 -8.75 3.76
C PRO A 188 -12.06 -9.63 4.44
N GLY A 189 -11.17 -9.00 5.19
CA GLY A 189 -10.15 -9.70 5.97
C GLY A 189 -9.77 -8.95 7.22
N SER A 190 -8.79 -9.53 7.90
CA SER A 190 -8.13 -8.95 9.07
C SER A 190 -6.90 -8.15 8.67
N LEU A 191 -6.50 -7.23 9.54
CA LEU A 191 -5.32 -6.39 9.37
C LEU A 191 -4.44 -6.52 10.60
N LYS A 192 -3.20 -7.02 10.43
CA LYS A 192 -2.22 -7.01 11.52
C LYS A 192 -1.75 -5.58 11.83
N PRO A 193 -1.30 -5.31 13.06
CA PRO A 193 -0.75 -4.00 13.42
C PRO A 193 0.33 -3.56 12.42
N ILE A 194 0.18 -2.38 11.85
CA ILE A 194 1.09 -1.85 10.84
C ILE A 194 2.32 -1.25 11.52
N HIS A 195 3.49 -1.81 11.22
CA HIS A 195 4.74 -1.28 11.75
C HIS A 195 5.16 0.01 11.02
N ARG A 196 5.73 0.99 11.73
CA ARG A 196 6.12 2.31 11.17
C ARG A 196 7.13 2.23 10.02
N THR A 197 7.94 1.18 10.00
CA THR A 197 8.99 0.95 9.00
C THR A 197 8.62 -0.13 7.99
N CYS A 198 7.33 -0.48 7.86
CA CYS A 198 6.93 -1.54 6.97
C CYS A 198 7.36 -1.24 5.52
N ASN A 199 7.95 -2.24 4.89
CA ASN A 199 8.39 -2.19 3.50
C ASN A 199 7.91 -3.39 2.68
N VAL A 200 7.13 -4.29 3.29
CA VAL A 200 6.46 -5.42 2.62
C VAL A 200 5.04 -5.54 3.13
N LEU A 201 4.05 -5.61 2.22
CA LEU A 201 2.68 -6.02 2.52
C LEU A 201 2.50 -7.46 2.07
N LEU A 202 2.10 -8.35 2.96
CA LEU A 202 1.87 -9.76 2.68
C LEU A 202 0.37 -10.05 2.71
N LEU A 203 -0.13 -10.72 1.68
CA LEU A 203 -1.47 -11.29 1.67
C LEU A 203 -1.36 -12.76 2.12
N GLU A 204 -1.92 -13.04 3.29
CA GLU A 204 -1.78 -14.34 3.95
C GLU A 204 -3.14 -14.91 4.35
N VAL A 205 -3.17 -16.22 4.60
CA VAL A 205 -4.28 -16.87 5.31
C VAL A 205 -3.82 -17.13 6.73
N GLU A 206 -4.63 -16.75 7.71
CA GLU A 206 -4.32 -16.95 9.12
C GLU A 206 -5.39 -17.85 9.78
N PRO A 207 -4.96 -18.91 10.50
CA PRO A 207 -5.84 -19.67 11.37
C PRO A 207 -6.24 -18.83 12.58
N GLN A 208 -7.53 -18.80 12.89
CA GLN A 208 -8.07 -18.11 14.06
C GLN A 208 -8.81 -19.09 14.96
N MET A 209 -8.58 -18.97 16.27
CA MET A 209 -9.37 -19.64 17.30
C MET A 209 -10.68 -18.88 17.49
N GLN A 210 -11.81 -19.58 17.54
CA GLN A 210 -13.08 -18.96 17.91
C GLN A 210 -13.07 -18.68 19.41
N ASN A 211 -12.43 -17.59 19.84
CA ASN A 211 -12.62 -17.12 21.19
C ASN A 211 -14.02 -16.51 21.29
N SER A 212 -14.91 -17.24 21.96
CA SER A 212 -16.23 -16.77 22.43
C SER A 212 -16.15 -15.44 23.21
N GLU A 213 -14.96 -15.03 23.65
CA GLU A 213 -14.66 -13.76 24.33
C GLU A 213 -14.54 -12.53 23.39
N ARG A 214 -14.33 -12.70 22.07
CA ARG A 214 -14.38 -11.54 21.13
C ARG A 214 -15.78 -10.91 21.03
N ARG A 215 -16.83 -11.61 21.49
CA ARG A 215 -18.21 -11.08 21.57
C ARG A 215 -18.40 -9.98 22.63
N LEU A 216 -17.44 -9.76 23.54
CA LEU A 216 -17.57 -8.78 24.63
C LEU A 216 -16.68 -7.54 24.51
N SER A 217 -15.84 -7.44 23.46
CA SER A 217 -14.89 -6.32 23.32
C SER A 217 -15.30 -5.25 22.29
N HIS A 218 -16.40 -5.45 21.56
CA HIS A 218 -16.88 -4.52 20.52
C HIS A 218 -18.28 -3.96 20.75
N SER A 219 -18.81 -4.04 21.98
CA SER A 219 -20.14 -3.48 22.30
C SER A 219 -20.16 -2.83 23.69
N LYS A 220 -19.71 -1.58 23.75
CA LYS A 220 -20.21 -0.58 24.71
C LYS A 220 -20.21 0.79 24.05
N SER A 221 -21.20 1.01 23.19
CA SER A 221 -21.58 2.34 22.73
C SER A 221 -23.03 2.31 22.24
N LEU A 222 -23.99 2.44 23.17
CA LEU A 222 -25.06 3.45 23.07
C LEU A 222 -25.89 3.52 24.38
N VAL A 223 -26.19 4.76 24.78
CA VAL A 223 -27.24 5.24 25.72
C VAL A 223 -27.10 5.00 27.24
N HIS A 224 -26.46 5.94 27.94
CA HIS A 224 -27.12 6.89 28.87
C HIS A 224 -26.05 7.74 29.58
N LEU A 225 -25.90 9.00 29.19
CA LEU A 225 -25.36 10.03 30.09
C LEU A 225 -26.46 10.36 31.10
N HIS A 226 -26.26 9.97 32.35
CA HIS A 226 -26.56 10.74 33.56
C HIS A 226 -26.41 9.81 34.78
N SER A 227 -25.27 9.91 35.45
CA SER A 227 -25.23 10.02 36.91
C SER A 227 -23.79 10.28 37.29
N ASP A 228 -23.58 11.48 37.80
CA ASP A 228 -22.45 11.82 38.64
C ASP A 228 -22.35 10.86 39.83
N ARG A 229 -21.17 10.91 40.48
CA ARG A 229 -20.90 10.48 41.86
C ARG A 229 -20.28 9.08 42.07
N GLU A 230 -19.05 9.16 42.60
CA GLU A 230 -18.39 8.21 43.50
C GLU A 230 -17.84 6.89 42.94
N LEU A 231 -16.57 6.97 42.51
CA LEU A 231 -15.59 5.92 42.84
C LEU A 231 -14.25 6.57 43.22
N SER A 232 -14.27 7.25 44.36
CA SER A 232 -13.07 7.51 45.15
C SER A 232 -12.86 6.34 46.09
N ARG A 233 -11.84 5.51 45.84
CA ARG A 233 -10.78 5.15 46.81
C ARG A 233 -9.96 3.92 46.36
N ARG A 234 -8.64 4.09 46.49
CA ARG A 234 -7.54 3.09 46.50
C ARG A 234 -6.98 2.64 45.15
N ILE A 235 -6.06 3.47 44.63
CA ILE A 235 -4.90 2.99 43.87
C ILE A 235 -3.70 3.15 44.81
N SER A 236 -3.24 2.04 45.38
CA SER A 236 -1.96 1.97 46.10
C SER A 236 -0.84 1.74 45.08
N MET A 237 0.14 2.63 45.07
CA MET A 237 1.41 2.38 44.40
C MET A 237 2.26 1.40 45.23
N SER A 238 2.82 0.39 44.58
CA SER A 238 4.06 -0.25 45.02
C SER A 238 4.77 -0.89 43.82
N ASP A 239 5.94 -0.35 43.50
CA ASP A 239 6.94 -0.96 42.62
C ASP A 239 7.52 -2.25 43.23
N ASN A 240 8.06 -3.08 42.34
CA ASN A 240 8.91 -4.25 42.57
C ASN A 240 8.30 -5.47 43.30
N GLY A 241 7.72 -6.35 42.48
CA GLY A 241 7.53 -7.75 42.83
C GLY A 241 7.21 -8.57 41.58
N ILE A 242 8.12 -9.45 41.19
CA ILE A 242 7.94 -10.46 40.14
C ILE A 242 6.62 -11.20 40.42
N SER A 243 5.60 -10.94 39.61
CA SER A 243 4.32 -11.63 39.74
C SER A 243 4.45 -13.03 39.15
N ARG A 244 4.74 -13.99 40.04
CA ARG A 244 4.66 -15.45 39.79
C ARG A 244 3.19 -15.89 39.69
N SER A 245 2.49 -15.39 38.69
CA SER A 245 1.21 -15.93 38.23
C SER A 245 1.16 -15.93 36.69
N GLN A 246 2.18 -16.53 36.09
CA GLN A 246 2.17 -17.06 34.72
C GLN A 246 2.72 -18.48 34.78
N ARG A 247 1.87 -19.39 35.25
CA ARG A 247 1.92 -20.79 34.82
C ARG A 247 0.51 -21.11 34.35
N MET A 248 0.28 -20.92 33.06
CA MET A 248 -0.56 -21.78 32.23
C MET A 248 -0.40 -21.36 30.77
N THR A 249 0.13 -22.31 30.00
CA THR A 249 0.04 -22.47 28.54
C THR A 249 0.72 -21.39 27.68
N GLU A 250 1.99 -21.65 27.31
CA GLU A 250 2.53 -21.11 26.06
C GLU A 250 1.56 -21.46 24.92
N PRO A 251 1.14 -20.50 24.07
CA PRO A 251 0.46 -20.87 22.85
C PRO A 251 1.47 -21.67 22.02
N ASN A 252 1.16 -22.92 21.67
CA ASN A 252 1.90 -23.63 20.63
C ASN A 252 2.11 -22.65 19.47
N GLU A 253 3.36 -22.38 19.11
CA GLU A 253 3.68 -21.47 18.00
C GLU A 253 2.94 -21.96 16.75
N SER A 254 1.89 -21.25 16.35
CA SER A 254 1.12 -21.56 15.14
C SER A 254 2.05 -21.47 13.95
N ILE A 255 2.02 -22.48 13.08
CA ILE A 255 2.86 -22.52 11.89
C ILE A 255 2.56 -21.28 11.02
N PRO A 256 3.56 -20.43 10.73
CA PRO A 256 3.36 -19.27 9.87
C PRO A 256 2.99 -19.69 8.46
N PHE A 257 2.04 -18.96 7.85
CA PHE A 257 1.63 -19.18 6.46
C PHE A 257 2.83 -19.25 5.50
N SER A 258 3.86 -18.41 5.70
CA SER A 258 5.09 -18.39 4.91
C SER A 258 5.90 -19.70 4.90
N GLN A 259 5.70 -20.60 5.87
CA GLN A 259 6.41 -21.88 5.95
C GLN A 259 5.78 -22.97 5.07
N LEU A 260 4.54 -22.78 4.62
CA LEU A 260 3.86 -23.67 3.71
C LEU A 260 4.48 -23.65 2.31
N ALA A 261 4.36 -24.77 1.59
CA ALA A 261 4.74 -24.83 0.18
C ALA A 261 3.96 -23.78 -0.63
N PHE A 262 4.57 -23.22 -1.68
CA PHE A 262 3.94 -22.16 -2.48
C PHE A 262 2.61 -22.61 -3.12
N GLY A 263 2.53 -23.87 -3.57
CA GLY A 263 1.30 -24.44 -4.10
C GLY A 263 0.17 -24.50 -3.06
N ASP A 264 0.48 -24.84 -1.82
CA ASP A 264 -0.50 -24.89 -0.73
C ASP A 264 -0.97 -23.49 -0.33
N ARG A 265 -0.04 -22.52 -0.25
CA ARG A 265 -0.37 -21.11 -0.01
C ARG A 265 -1.32 -20.56 -1.07
N ARG A 266 -1.04 -20.83 -2.35
CA ARG A 266 -1.91 -20.42 -3.47
C ARG A 266 -3.30 -21.02 -3.33
N LYS A 267 -3.40 -22.34 -3.14
CA LYS A 267 -4.67 -23.05 -2.99
C LYS A 267 -5.48 -22.52 -1.81
N LEU A 268 -4.83 -22.27 -0.66
CA LEU A 268 -5.51 -21.72 0.51
C LEU A 268 -6.07 -20.32 0.26
N LEU A 269 -5.31 -19.42 -0.39
CA LEU A 269 -5.81 -18.10 -0.77
C LEU A 269 -7.02 -18.22 -1.70
N GLU A 270 -6.97 -19.09 -2.71
CA GLU A 270 -8.08 -19.33 -3.64
C GLU A 270 -9.33 -19.86 -2.91
N ILE A 271 -9.17 -20.81 -1.98
CA ILE A 271 -10.29 -21.37 -1.20
C ILE A 271 -10.89 -20.31 -0.28
N VAL A 272 -10.06 -19.56 0.47
CA VAL A 272 -10.54 -18.56 1.43
C VAL A 272 -11.23 -17.41 0.70
N THR A 273 -10.63 -16.88 -0.37
CA THR A 273 -11.24 -15.79 -1.16
C THR A 273 -12.58 -16.18 -1.75
N ASN A 274 -12.74 -17.41 -2.27
CA ASN A 274 -14.03 -17.89 -2.77
C ASN A 274 -15.15 -17.95 -1.72
N VAL A 275 -14.82 -18.02 -0.44
CA VAL A 275 -15.81 -18.12 0.65
C VAL A 275 -16.09 -16.78 1.30
N VAL A 276 -15.07 -15.95 1.53
CA VAL A 276 -15.28 -14.64 2.18
C VAL A 276 -15.82 -13.59 1.20
N ARG A 277 -15.80 -13.85 -0.11
CA ARG A 277 -16.23 -12.89 -1.13
C ARG A 277 -17.65 -12.37 -0.89
N LEU A 278 -17.81 -11.06 -1.02
CA LEU A 278 -19.07 -10.34 -0.97
C LEU A 278 -19.24 -9.64 -2.32
N LYS A 279 -20.37 -9.87 -3.00
CA LYS A 279 -20.65 -9.19 -4.26
C LYS A 279 -20.78 -7.68 -4.01
N VAL A 280 -20.16 -6.85 -4.85
CA VAL A 280 -20.25 -5.39 -4.74
C VAL A 280 -21.69 -4.95 -5.00
N PRO A 281 -22.39 -4.32 -4.03
CA PRO A 281 -23.71 -3.74 -4.26
C PRO A 281 -23.61 -2.50 -5.16
N ASP A 282 -24.68 -2.20 -5.91
CA ASP A 282 -24.71 -1.03 -6.80
C ASP A 282 -24.43 0.29 -6.05
N SER A 283 -24.91 0.41 -4.81
CA SER A 283 -24.63 1.56 -3.93
C SER A 283 -23.17 1.68 -3.48
N ALA A 284 -22.38 0.61 -3.60
CA ALA A 284 -20.94 0.62 -3.33
C ALA A 284 -20.10 0.88 -4.60
N ILE A 285 -20.72 0.90 -5.79
CA ILE A 285 -20.13 1.34 -7.07
C ILE A 285 -20.11 2.87 -7.08
N GLY A 286 -19.40 3.44 -6.11
CA GLY A 286 -19.25 4.87 -5.90
C GLY A 286 -17.80 5.32 -6.07
N PRO A 287 -17.54 6.63 -5.94
CA PRO A 287 -16.17 7.14 -5.91
C PRO A 287 -15.37 6.50 -4.76
N LEU A 288 -14.07 6.27 -4.99
CA LEU A 288 -13.11 5.92 -3.93
C LEU A 288 -12.41 7.15 -3.34
N PHE A 289 -12.48 8.29 -4.05
CA PHE A 289 -11.84 9.54 -3.70
C PHE A 289 -12.79 10.70 -3.94
N PRO A 290 -12.69 11.78 -3.16
CA PRO A 290 -13.36 13.02 -3.52
C PRO A 290 -12.73 13.59 -4.80
N ARG A 291 -13.55 14.03 -5.76
CA ARG A 291 -13.05 14.75 -6.94
C ARG A 291 -12.61 16.15 -6.53
N SER A 292 -11.84 16.84 -7.40
CA SER A 292 -11.13 18.09 -7.06
C SER A 292 -11.96 19.06 -6.21
N SER A 293 -11.30 19.65 -5.20
CA SER A 293 -11.88 20.55 -4.20
C SER A 293 -12.28 21.93 -4.76
N ASP A 294 -11.94 22.21 -6.03
CA ASP A 294 -12.15 23.50 -6.70
C ASP A 294 -13.65 23.81 -6.90
N ASP A 295 -14.48 22.79 -7.13
CA ASP A 295 -15.94 22.91 -7.11
C ASP A 295 -16.48 22.43 -5.76
N TYR A 296 -16.72 23.36 -4.84
CA TYR A 296 -17.19 23.06 -3.49
C TYR A 296 -18.50 22.26 -3.47
N LYS A 297 -19.43 22.54 -4.39
CA LYS A 297 -20.73 21.84 -4.42
C LYS A 297 -20.54 20.38 -4.85
N LYS A 298 -19.70 20.14 -5.85
CA LYS A 298 -19.37 18.78 -6.30
C LYS A 298 -18.59 18.01 -5.24
N PHE A 299 -17.61 18.65 -4.60
CA PHE A 299 -16.85 18.09 -3.50
C PHE A 299 -17.77 17.66 -2.35
N GLN A 300 -18.69 18.52 -1.90
CA GLN A 300 -19.65 18.20 -0.84
C GLN A 300 -20.55 17.01 -1.19
N ARG A 301 -21.05 16.92 -2.44
CA ARG A 301 -21.83 15.76 -2.89
C ARG A 301 -21.00 14.47 -2.86
N ASP A 302 -19.75 14.53 -3.32
CA ASP A 302 -18.85 13.36 -3.30
C ASP A 302 -18.59 12.89 -1.87
N MET A 303 -18.43 13.82 -0.92
CA MET A 303 -18.24 13.49 0.51
C MET A 303 -19.43 12.73 1.10
N VAL A 304 -20.66 13.12 0.75
CA VAL A 304 -21.87 12.39 1.18
C VAL A 304 -21.87 10.97 0.63
N LEU A 305 -21.61 10.79 -0.67
CA LEU A 305 -21.55 9.47 -1.31
C LEU A 305 -20.45 8.58 -0.69
N LEU A 306 -19.29 9.16 -0.41
CA LEU A 306 -18.18 8.46 0.24
C LEU A 306 -18.53 8.03 1.67
N SER A 307 -19.27 8.87 2.40
CA SER A 307 -19.73 8.57 3.75
C SER A 307 -20.75 7.43 3.77
N GLU A 308 -21.75 7.46 2.88
CA GLU A 308 -22.74 6.40 2.72
C GLU A 308 -22.08 5.07 2.33
N ARG A 309 -21.18 5.09 1.33
CA ARG A 309 -20.41 3.93 0.92
C ARG A 309 -19.57 3.36 2.07
N ARG A 310 -18.88 4.22 2.81
CA ARG A 310 -18.08 3.79 3.98
C ARG A 310 -18.94 3.09 5.02
N MET A 311 -20.10 3.65 5.35
CA MET A 311 -21.02 3.04 6.33
C MET A 311 -21.48 1.66 5.88
N LEU A 312 -21.86 1.52 4.61
CA LEU A 312 -22.26 0.25 4.02
C LEU A 312 -21.13 -0.79 4.11
N LEU A 313 -19.89 -0.42 3.79
CA LEU A 313 -18.77 -1.35 3.86
C LEU A 313 -18.44 -1.76 5.30
N LEU A 314 -18.49 -0.84 6.27
CA LEU A 314 -18.32 -1.19 7.68
C LEU A 314 -19.43 -2.13 8.17
N GLN A 315 -20.67 -1.95 7.73
CA GLN A 315 -21.76 -2.89 8.01
C GLN A 315 -21.51 -4.27 7.39
N MET A 316 -21.10 -4.32 6.12
CA MET A 316 -20.74 -5.57 5.44
C MET A 316 -19.58 -6.29 6.13
N HIS A 317 -18.59 -5.56 6.64
CA HIS A 317 -17.46 -6.12 7.40
C HIS A 317 -17.90 -6.76 8.73
N ARG A 318 -18.91 -6.18 9.40
CA ARG A 318 -19.41 -6.65 10.70
C ARG A 318 -20.43 -7.79 10.60
N LEU A 319 -21.36 -7.72 9.65
CA LEU A 319 -22.57 -8.55 9.62
C LEU A 319 -22.56 -9.65 8.53
N GLY A 320 -21.71 -9.52 7.51
CA GLY A 320 -21.76 -10.38 6.32
C GLY A 320 -23.03 -10.19 5.48
N VAL A 321 -23.09 -10.84 4.32
CA VAL A 321 -24.20 -10.65 3.33
C VAL A 321 -25.55 -11.19 3.82
N GLY A 322 -25.59 -11.93 4.92
CA GLY A 322 -26.72 -12.80 5.28
C GLY A 322 -27.95 -12.15 5.93
N HIS A 323 -27.98 -10.84 6.19
CA HIS A 323 -29.12 -10.23 6.90
C HIS A 323 -29.36 -8.77 6.52
N PHE A 324 -29.75 -8.53 5.27
CA PHE A 324 -30.35 -7.25 4.86
C PHE A 324 -31.87 -7.40 4.83
N ASP A 325 -32.47 -7.39 6.01
CA ASP A 325 -33.89 -7.10 6.20
C ASP A 325 -33.97 -6.08 7.34
N TRP A 326 -34.68 -4.97 7.13
CA TRP A 326 -34.71 -3.87 8.10
C TRP A 326 -35.42 -4.23 9.42
N GLU A 327 -35.98 -5.44 9.52
CA GLU A 327 -36.65 -5.92 10.73
C GLU A 327 -36.37 -7.41 10.99
N ALA A 328 -35.27 -7.76 11.67
CA ALA A 328 -35.25 -8.96 12.52
C ALA A 328 -34.08 -9.00 13.51
N ALA A 329 -34.41 -9.45 14.71
CA ALA A 329 -33.55 -9.60 15.89
C ALA A 329 -32.48 -10.72 15.71
N PRO A 330 -31.48 -10.83 16.62
CA PRO A 330 -30.21 -11.49 16.33
C PRO A 330 -30.26 -13.01 16.42
N GLY A 331 -30.19 -13.69 15.28
CA GLY A 331 -29.81 -15.11 15.16
C GLY A 331 -28.30 -15.32 15.09
N LEU A 332 -27.82 -16.54 15.36
CA LEU A 332 -26.42 -16.95 15.50
C LEU A 332 -25.55 -16.54 14.29
N GLN A 333 -24.68 -15.55 14.50
CA GLN A 333 -23.92 -14.82 13.47
C GLN A 333 -22.63 -15.56 13.04
N SER A 334 -22.35 -15.64 11.74
CA SER A 334 -21.07 -16.05 11.17
C SER A 334 -20.25 -14.82 10.77
N ASP A 335 -19.01 -14.70 11.27
CA ASP A 335 -18.08 -13.63 10.91
C ASP A 335 -17.75 -13.68 9.40
N PRO A 336 -18.02 -12.61 8.61
CA PRO A 336 -17.77 -12.61 7.18
C PRO A 336 -16.30 -12.65 6.79
N THR A 337 -15.39 -12.37 7.73
CA THR A 337 -13.94 -12.44 7.51
C THR A 337 -13.37 -13.86 7.63
N GLN A 338 -14.20 -14.85 8.01
CA GLN A 338 -13.76 -16.17 8.43
C GLN A 338 -14.57 -17.32 7.80
N MET A 339 -13.93 -18.48 7.65
CA MET A 339 -14.56 -19.74 7.27
C MET A 339 -14.25 -20.85 8.27
N ASP A 340 -15.26 -21.65 8.63
CA ASP A 340 -15.11 -22.89 9.41
C ASP A 340 -14.25 -23.93 8.67
N LEU A 341 -13.21 -24.43 9.34
CA LEU A 341 -12.29 -25.44 8.83
C LEU A 341 -12.97 -26.73 8.37
N SER A 342 -14.13 -27.09 8.94
CA SER A 342 -14.88 -28.28 8.54
C SER A 342 -15.36 -28.22 7.09
N LYS A 343 -15.64 -27.01 6.58
CA LYS A 343 -16.03 -26.74 5.18
C LYS A 343 -14.82 -26.75 4.24
N ILE A 344 -13.66 -26.31 4.75
CA ILE A 344 -12.39 -26.29 4.00
C ILE A 344 -11.90 -27.69 3.70
N LYS A 345 -11.92 -28.60 4.69
CA LYS A 345 -11.57 -30.02 4.48
C LYS A 345 -12.42 -30.62 3.35
N LYS A 346 -13.75 -30.39 3.39
CA LYS A 346 -14.68 -30.83 2.33
C LYS A 346 -14.44 -30.18 0.96
N SER A 347 -13.98 -28.92 0.92
CA SER A 347 -13.62 -28.24 -0.34
C SER A 347 -12.30 -28.74 -0.92
N LEU A 348 -11.32 -29.02 -0.06
CA LEU A 348 -10.03 -29.58 -0.44
C LEU A 348 -10.19 -30.99 -1.03
N ASP A 349 -11.12 -31.77 -0.45
CA ASP A 349 -11.51 -33.09 -0.95
C ASP A 349 -12.24 -33.04 -2.31
N ARG A 350 -12.91 -31.92 -2.63
CA ARG A 350 -13.65 -31.71 -3.90
C ARG A 350 -12.80 -31.08 -5.01
N SER A 351 -11.70 -30.39 -4.68
CA SER A 351 -10.87 -29.62 -5.61
C SER A 351 -9.72 -30.41 -6.25
N SER A 352 -9.63 -31.73 -6.06
CA SER A 352 -8.52 -32.56 -6.59
C SER A 352 -8.57 -32.82 -8.10
N GLY A 353 -9.28 -32.01 -8.89
CA GLY A 353 -9.47 -32.20 -10.32
C GLY A 353 -9.38 -30.92 -11.14
N CYS A 354 -8.17 -30.57 -11.64
CA CYS A 354 -7.89 -30.06 -13.00
C CYS A 354 -6.54 -29.31 -13.11
N HIS A 355 -5.67 -29.78 -14.02
CA HIS A 355 -4.76 -29.07 -14.96
C HIS A 355 -3.87 -30.16 -15.61
N GLY A 356 -3.55 -30.25 -16.91
CA GLY A 356 -3.86 -29.54 -18.15
C GLY A 356 -2.86 -30.02 -19.23
N SER A 357 -3.22 -30.06 -20.52
CA SER A 357 -2.25 -30.12 -21.63
C SER A 357 -2.89 -29.65 -22.96
N LEU A 358 -2.17 -28.79 -23.69
CA LEU A 358 -2.46 -28.24 -25.02
C LEU A 358 -1.25 -28.53 -25.92
N ASN A 359 -1.46 -29.03 -27.13
CA ASN A 359 -0.89 -28.50 -28.39
C ASN A 359 -1.39 -29.24 -29.66
N GLY A 360 -1.83 -28.44 -30.65
CA GLY A 360 -1.93 -28.62 -32.13
C GLY A 360 -2.90 -29.70 -32.66
N GLU A 361 -3.69 -29.57 -33.74
CA GLU A 361 -4.02 -28.54 -34.74
C GLU A 361 -5.28 -29.05 -35.51
N GLU A 362 -6.08 -28.14 -36.10
CA GLU A 362 -7.09 -28.26 -37.20
C GLU A 362 -7.97 -29.55 -37.36
N SER A 363 -9.29 -29.56 -37.58
CA SER A 363 -10.19 -28.68 -38.34
C SER A 363 -11.68 -29.12 -38.19
N HIS A 364 -12.59 -28.16 -38.41
CA HIS A 364 -14.02 -28.23 -38.77
C HIS A 364 -15.10 -29.05 -38.00
N SER A 365 -16.06 -28.27 -37.46
CA SER A 365 -17.53 -28.41 -37.51
C SER A 365 -18.32 -28.82 -36.24
N GLN A 366 -19.30 -27.95 -35.91
CA GLN A 366 -20.57 -28.13 -35.19
C GLN A 366 -20.65 -28.29 -33.64
N ARG A 367 -20.81 -27.12 -32.99
CA ARG A 367 -21.77 -26.72 -31.92
C ARG A 367 -22.28 -27.73 -30.85
N ARG A 368 -21.77 -27.48 -29.62
CA ARG A 368 -22.37 -27.47 -28.26
C ARG A 368 -23.12 -28.71 -27.73
N ARG A 369 -22.50 -29.35 -26.71
CA ARG A 369 -23.13 -29.64 -25.39
C ARG A 369 -22.04 -29.90 -24.34
N SER A 370 -22.21 -29.32 -23.15
CA SER A 370 -21.32 -29.50 -22.00
C SER A 370 -21.39 -30.93 -21.46
N LYS A 371 -20.25 -31.56 -21.18
CA LYS A 371 -20.01 -32.47 -20.05
C LYS A 371 -18.62 -33.15 -20.08
N THR A 372 -18.06 -33.31 -18.87
CA THR A 372 -17.21 -34.41 -18.36
C THR A 372 -16.00 -34.89 -19.18
N VAL A 373 -14.81 -34.73 -18.59
CA VAL A 373 -13.66 -35.62 -18.84
C VAL A 373 -13.24 -36.23 -17.51
N ALA A 374 -14.02 -37.21 -17.06
CA ALA A 374 -13.65 -38.16 -16.03
C ALA A 374 -13.13 -39.40 -16.76
N GLY A 375 -11.81 -39.62 -16.77
CA GLY A 375 -11.31 -40.87 -17.33
C GLY A 375 -9.83 -41.04 -17.63
N TYR A 376 -8.89 -40.33 -17.00
CA TYR A 376 -7.45 -40.65 -17.19
C TYR A 376 -6.55 -40.44 -15.96
N PHE A 377 -7.10 -40.33 -14.75
CA PHE A 377 -6.33 -39.99 -13.52
C PHE A 377 -6.08 -41.17 -12.55
N ARG A 378 -6.17 -42.42 -13.02
CA ARG A 378 -6.23 -43.58 -12.11
C ARG A 378 -4.87 -44.07 -11.57
N ASP A 379 -3.74 -43.74 -12.19
CA ASP A 379 -2.49 -44.48 -11.87
C ASP A 379 -1.39 -43.69 -11.13
N GLY A 380 -1.54 -42.38 -10.90
CA GLY A 380 -0.53 -41.58 -10.18
C GLY A 380 -0.64 -41.54 -8.64
N LEU A 381 -1.81 -41.86 -8.08
CA LEU A 381 -2.11 -41.65 -6.66
C LEU A 381 -2.11 -42.93 -5.81
N LYS A 382 -1.78 -44.09 -6.40
CA LYS A 382 -1.54 -45.33 -5.64
C LYS A 382 -0.13 -45.43 -5.03
N GLN A 383 0.80 -44.53 -5.39
CA GLN A 383 2.19 -44.61 -4.90
C GLN A 383 2.49 -43.80 -3.62
N ILE A 384 1.53 -43.07 -3.05
CA ILE A 384 1.77 -42.25 -1.84
C ILE A 384 1.07 -42.81 -0.59
N LEU A 385 0.25 -43.85 -0.72
CA LEU A 385 -0.24 -44.65 0.40
C LEU A 385 0.20 -46.10 0.28
N GLY A 386 1.37 -46.41 0.84
CA GLY A 386 1.73 -47.78 1.20
C GLY A 386 3.14 -48.20 0.80
N ARG A 387 4.11 -47.99 1.71
CA ARG A 387 5.03 -49.04 2.22
C ARG A 387 6.18 -48.39 3.01
N SER A 388 6.00 -48.39 4.33
CA SER A 388 7.10 -48.64 5.26
C SER A 388 7.65 -50.05 5.04
N ASN A 389 8.96 -50.20 4.85
CA ASN A 389 9.69 -51.43 5.19
C ASN A 389 11.12 -51.08 5.56
N SER A 390 11.50 -51.43 6.79
CA SER A 390 12.87 -51.70 7.19
C SER A 390 13.39 -52.95 6.49
N VAL A 391 14.70 -53.02 6.25
CA VAL A 391 15.59 -54.19 6.46
C VAL A 391 16.98 -53.89 5.86
N ASN A 392 17.99 -54.22 6.65
CA ASN A 392 19.44 -54.09 6.53
C ASN A 392 20.13 -54.22 5.17
N GLY A 393 21.25 -53.49 5.03
CA GLY A 393 22.30 -53.73 4.04
C GLY A 393 23.53 -52.83 4.18
N SER A 394 24.37 -53.09 5.19
CA SER A 394 25.83 -52.85 5.33
C SER A 394 26.59 -51.71 4.57
N ARG A 395 27.22 -50.85 5.39
CA ARG A 395 28.58 -50.22 5.29
C ARG A 395 29.15 -49.82 3.91
N SER A 396 29.45 -48.53 3.74
CA SER A 396 30.83 -47.99 3.82
C SER A 396 30.89 -46.47 3.53
N SER A 397 31.87 -45.85 4.16
CA SER A 397 32.24 -44.43 4.20
C SER A 397 32.47 -43.75 2.86
N SER A 398 32.12 -42.46 2.75
CA SER A 398 33.03 -41.42 2.22
C SER A 398 32.46 -40.02 2.44
N LYS A 399 33.33 -39.13 2.93
CA LYS A 399 33.08 -37.72 3.23
C LYS A 399 33.00 -36.89 1.95
N ASN A 400 32.08 -35.91 1.92
CA ASN A 400 32.29 -34.49 1.59
C ASN A 400 31.10 -33.88 0.85
N GLY A 401 30.72 -32.67 1.26
CA GLY A 401 30.19 -31.67 0.33
C GLY A 401 28.75 -31.23 0.55
N THR A 402 28.62 -29.96 0.91
CA THR A 402 27.47 -29.07 0.69
C THR A 402 26.24 -29.24 1.59
N SER A 403 26.26 -28.48 2.70
CA SER A 403 25.08 -28.13 3.48
C SER A 403 24.18 -27.19 2.67
N SER A 404 23.26 -27.74 1.87
CA SER A 404 22.08 -26.99 1.45
C SER A 404 21.06 -27.05 2.59
N SER A 405 20.87 -25.94 3.30
CA SER A 405 19.78 -25.83 4.28
C SER A 405 18.45 -25.71 3.53
N GLY A 406 17.97 -26.81 2.96
CA GLY A 406 16.59 -26.90 2.47
C GLY A 406 15.67 -26.73 3.67
N LYS A 407 15.08 -25.55 3.83
CA LYS A 407 14.05 -25.32 4.85
C LYS A 407 12.92 -26.31 4.58
N LYS A 408 12.76 -27.30 5.45
CA LYS A 408 11.64 -28.25 5.38
C LYS A 408 10.35 -27.45 5.46
N HIS A 409 9.51 -27.52 4.42
CA HIS A 409 8.19 -26.91 4.45
C HIS A 409 7.32 -27.60 5.51
N ALA A 410 6.53 -26.82 6.22
CA ALA A 410 5.54 -27.35 7.16
C ALA A 410 4.41 -28.05 6.39
N GLN A 411 3.81 -29.07 7.00
CA GLN A 411 2.71 -29.79 6.37
C GLN A 411 1.42 -28.97 6.45
N LEU A 412 0.66 -28.92 5.35
CA LEU A 412 -0.63 -28.21 5.29
C LEU A 412 -1.61 -28.67 6.39
N HIS A 413 -1.62 -29.97 6.72
CA HIS A 413 -2.50 -30.50 7.76
C HIS A 413 -2.19 -29.89 9.13
N GLU A 414 -0.92 -29.77 9.49
CA GLU A 414 -0.48 -29.22 10.78
C GLU A 414 -0.86 -27.73 10.91
N PHE A 415 -0.71 -26.97 9.83
CA PHE A 415 -1.17 -25.58 9.75
C PHE A 415 -2.68 -25.46 9.97
N LEU A 416 -3.48 -26.31 9.33
CA LEU A 416 -4.94 -26.31 9.49
C LEU A 416 -5.40 -26.73 10.89
N MET A 417 -4.58 -27.46 11.65
CA MET A 417 -4.89 -27.85 13.02
C MET A 417 -4.59 -26.73 14.05
N SER A 418 -4.00 -25.61 13.62
CA SER A 418 -3.61 -24.50 14.50
C SER A 418 -4.70 -23.43 14.72
N GLY A 419 -5.92 -23.66 14.22
CA GLY A 419 -7.08 -22.78 14.40
C GLY A 419 -8.40 -23.55 14.29
N ASP A 420 -9.53 -22.87 14.50
CA ASP A 420 -10.88 -23.40 14.22
C ASP A 420 -11.45 -22.84 12.91
N THR A 421 -10.94 -21.69 12.49
CA THR A 421 -11.35 -20.96 11.30
C THR A 421 -10.14 -20.48 10.51
N LEU A 422 -10.32 -20.20 9.22
CA LEU A 422 -9.33 -19.49 8.42
C LEU A 422 -9.92 -18.15 7.97
N GLY A 423 -9.10 -17.10 8.02
CA GLY A 423 -9.45 -15.79 7.49
C GLY A 423 -8.37 -15.23 6.57
N LEU A 424 -8.80 -14.31 5.69
CA LEU A 424 -7.88 -13.51 4.89
C LEU A 424 -7.20 -12.47 5.80
N ASN A 425 -5.91 -12.21 5.58
CA ASN A 425 -5.15 -11.28 6.40
C ASN A 425 -4.18 -10.45 5.56
N LEU A 426 -4.14 -9.14 5.84
CA LEU A 426 -3.09 -8.26 5.36
C LEU A 426 -2.06 -8.02 6.48
N HIS A 427 -0.81 -8.35 6.20
CA HIS A 427 0.28 -8.21 7.15
C HIS A 427 1.36 -7.26 6.61
N ALA A 428 1.41 -6.07 7.21
CA ALA A 428 2.46 -5.08 6.92
C ALA A 428 3.71 -5.37 7.76
N SER A 429 4.76 -5.88 7.11
CA SER A 429 5.98 -6.35 7.74
C SER A 429 7.20 -5.49 7.33
N THR A 430 8.27 -5.59 8.14
CA THR A 430 9.58 -5.01 7.83
C THR A 430 10.54 -6.13 7.51
N MET A 431 11.17 -6.08 6.34
CA MET A 431 12.15 -7.06 5.88
C MET A 431 13.43 -6.35 5.43
N LYS A 432 14.57 -7.01 5.68
CA LYS A 432 15.84 -6.57 5.08
C LYS A 432 15.83 -6.97 3.61
N LEU A 433 15.70 -5.98 2.73
CA LEU A 433 15.75 -6.16 1.28
C LEU A 433 17.06 -5.55 0.78
N THR A 434 17.73 -6.23 -0.14
CA THR A 434 18.77 -5.61 -0.93
C THR A 434 18.12 -4.80 -2.05
N THR A 435 18.75 -3.70 -2.44
CA THR A 435 18.27 -2.83 -3.53
C THR A 435 19.35 -2.70 -4.58
N TYR A 436 18.95 -2.65 -5.85
CA TYR A 436 19.80 -2.27 -6.97
C TYR A 436 19.19 -1.03 -7.62
N ARG A 437 19.91 0.10 -7.62
CA ARG A 437 19.44 1.38 -8.22
C ARG A 437 18.03 1.79 -7.74
N ALA A 438 17.84 1.77 -6.42
CA ALA A 438 16.56 2.00 -5.72
C ALA A 438 15.43 0.98 -6.00
N TRP A 439 15.67 -0.07 -6.79
CA TRP A 439 14.72 -1.16 -7.03
C TRP A 439 14.97 -2.31 -6.04
N PRO A 440 13.97 -2.76 -5.26
CA PRO A 440 14.14 -3.83 -4.28
C PRO A 440 14.28 -5.20 -4.97
N ASN A 441 15.16 -6.04 -4.44
CA ASN A 441 15.24 -7.45 -4.80
C ASN A 441 14.12 -8.20 -4.08
N MET A 442 13.21 -8.77 -4.86
CA MET A 442 11.95 -9.35 -4.39
C MET A 442 11.99 -10.89 -4.52
N PRO A 443 11.55 -11.66 -3.51
CA PRO A 443 11.38 -13.13 -3.60
C PRO A 443 10.12 -13.61 -4.35
N ASP A 444 10.29 -14.51 -5.34
CA ASP A 444 9.29 -14.85 -6.38
C ASP A 444 8.14 -15.72 -5.91
N ASN A 445 8.27 -16.23 -4.68
CA ASN A 445 7.38 -17.19 -4.09
C ASN A 445 6.50 -16.57 -3.00
N ARG A 446 6.14 -15.27 -3.12
CA ARG A 446 5.35 -14.55 -2.12
C ARG A 446 4.20 -13.77 -2.73
N PHE A 447 3.05 -13.79 -2.06
CA PHE A 447 1.92 -12.92 -2.36
C PHE A 447 2.13 -11.59 -1.63
N ALA A 448 2.93 -10.71 -2.22
CA ALA A 448 3.45 -9.54 -1.52
C ALA A 448 3.40 -8.25 -2.35
N LEU A 449 3.49 -7.10 -1.71
CA LEU A 449 3.83 -5.82 -2.33
C LEU A 449 5.04 -5.24 -1.59
N TYR A 450 5.99 -4.67 -2.31
CA TYR A 450 7.25 -4.16 -1.77
C TYR A 450 7.30 -2.65 -1.94
N LYS A 451 7.60 -1.93 -0.86
CA LYS A 451 7.59 -0.46 -0.86
C LYS A 451 8.81 0.06 -1.62
N LEU A 452 8.59 0.97 -2.57
CA LEU A 452 9.68 1.73 -3.17
C LEU A 452 10.04 2.92 -2.27
N PRO A 453 11.32 3.08 -1.91
CA PRO A 453 11.76 4.26 -1.17
C PRO A 453 11.71 5.47 -2.11
N THR A 454 10.75 6.36 -1.88
CA THR A 454 10.68 7.66 -2.57
C THR A 454 11.37 8.70 -1.71
N ARG A 455 12.39 9.37 -2.27
CA ARG A 455 13.04 10.51 -1.61
C ARG A 455 12.33 11.78 -2.04
N ALA A 456 11.99 12.62 -1.07
CA ALA A 456 11.56 13.97 -1.36
C ALA A 456 12.76 14.76 -1.92
N PRO A 457 12.53 15.69 -2.87
CA PRO A 457 13.59 16.58 -3.33
C PRO A 457 14.18 17.34 -2.14
N ALA A 458 15.51 17.39 -2.09
CA ALA A 458 16.27 18.14 -1.08
C ALA A 458 17.29 19.02 -1.78
N ALA A 459 17.88 19.97 -1.07
CA ALA A 459 18.97 20.79 -1.61
C ALA A 459 20.12 19.88 -2.10
N GLY A 460 20.51 20.05 -3.37
CA GLY A 460 21.49 19.19 -4.04
C GLY A 460 20.95 17.84 -4.56
N GLU A 461 19.69 17.48 -4.25
CA GLU A 461 18.97 16.32 -4.82
C GLU A 461 17.65 16.75 -5.47
N GLU A 462 17.69 17.86 -6.20
CA GLU A 462 16.49 18.55 -6.71
C GLU A 462 15.68 17.70 -7.69
N TYR A 463 16.34 16.81 -8.44
CA TYR A 463 15.70 15.94 -9.42
C TYR A 463 15.17 14.64 -8.81
N ALA A 464 15.38 14.38 -7.52
CA ALA A 464 14.93 13.15 -6.89
C ALA A 464 13.39 13.04 -6.86
N GLY A 465 12.92 11.79 -6.90
CA GLY A 465 11.50 11.46 -6.76
C GLY A 465 10.90 10.90 -8.05
N LEU A 466 9.58 11.00 -8.15
CA LEU A 466 8.82 10.38 -9.23
C LEU A 466 8.61 11.33 -10.42
N TRP A 467 8.85 10.81 -11.61
CA TRP A 467 8.69 11.51 -12.88
C TRP A 467 7.86 10.69 -13.87
N GLY A 468 7.08 11.39 -14.68
CA GLY A 468 6.33 10.86 -15.80
C GLY A 468 7.04 11.18 -17.09
N GLY A 469 7.12 10.22 -18.01
CA GLY A 469 7.89 10.36 -19.22
C GLY A 469 7.14 9.93 -20.47
N THR A 470 7.51 10.53 -21.59
CA THR A 470 7.12 10.09 -22.94
C THR A 470 8.29 10.24 -23.90
N PHE A 471 8.34 9.41 -24.94
CA PHE A 471 9.30 9.60 -26.02
C PHE A 471 8.82 10.69 -27.00
N GLY A 472 9.76 11.53 -27.42
CA GLY A 472 9.56 12.60 -28.40
C GLY A 472 9.76 14.01 -27.83
N TRP A 473 10.07 14.93 -28.74
CA TRP A 473 10.10 16.37 -28.53
C TRP A 473 9.20 17.03 -29.58
N PRO A 474 8.42 18.07 -29.24
CA PRO A 474 8.22 18.65 -27.90
C PRO A 474 7.53 17.69 -26.89
N PRO A 475 7.58 18.00 -25.58
CA PRO A 475 6.76 17.32 -24.59
C PRO A 475 5.30 17.48 -24.98
N GLY A 476 4.53 16.40 -24.96
CA GLY A 476 3.08 16.50 -25.09
C GLY A 476 2.47 15.73 -26.24
N ARG A 477 1.22 16.12 -26.46
CA ARG A 477 0.07 15.38 -26.96
C ARG A 477 0.33 14.71 -28.32
N SER A 478 -0.11 13.47 -28.48
CA SER A 478 -0.26 12.94 -29.84
C SER A 478 -1.31 13.79 -30.57
N SER A 479 -1.11 14.07 -31.86
CA SER A 479 -2.22 14.57 -32.69
C SER A 479 -3.31 13.51 -32.74
N GLU A 480 -4.57 13.89 -32.94
CA GLU A 480 -5.70 12.93 -33.00
C GLU A 480 -5.47 11.82 -34.05
N ASP A 481 -4.71 12.12 -35.11
CA ASP A 481 -4.38 11.19 -36.20
C ASP A 481 -3.20 10.25 -35.92
N LYS A 482 -2.52 10.38 -34.78
CA LYS A 482 -1.33 9.57 -34.42
C LYS A 482 -1.62 8.62 -33.26
N PRO A 483 -0.99 7.43 -33.22
CA PRO A 483 -1.09 6.55 -32.07
C PRO A 483 -0.61 7.27 -30.80
N GLY A 484 -1.14 6.83 -29.66
CA GLY A 484 -0.79 7.41 -28.37
C GLY A 484 0.69 7.22 -28.04
N LYS A 485 1.22 8.04 -27.12
CA LYS A 485 2.59 7.89 -26.64
C LYS A 485 2.60 7.03 -25.39
N ALA A 486 3.41 5.97 -25.36
CA ALA A 486 3.54 5.14 -24.17
C ALA A 486 3.93 5.96 -22.93
N LEU A 487 3.19 5.78 -21.83
CA LEU A 487 3.51 6.38 -20.53
C LEU A 487 4.70 5.68 -19.90
N PHE A 488 5.68 6.43 -19.43
CA PHE A 488 6.74 5.95 -18.55
C PHE A 488 6.57 6.55 -17.17
N LEU A 489 6.76 5.75 -16.13
CA LEU A 489 7.02 6.28 -14.79
C LEU A 489 8.45 5.92 -14.42
N LEU A 490 9.22 6.92 -14.01
CA LEU A 490 10.62 6.78 -13.61
C LEU A 490 10.81 7.30 -12.19
N LEU A 491 11.55 6.55 -11.38
CA LEU A 491 12.05 6.98 -10.09
C LEU A 491 13.48 7.49 -10.28
N LEU A 492 13.67 8.80 -10.10
CA LEU A 492 14.98 9.44 -10.13
C LEU A 492 15.59 9.40 -8.73
N SER A 493 16.80 8.87 -8.64
CA SER A 493 17.54 8.75 -7.38
C SER A 493 19.01 9.09 -7.57
N TYR A 494 19.62 9.66 -6.52
CA TYR A 494 21.05 9.93 -6.49
C TYR A 494 21.81 8.79 -5.82
N GLU A 495 22.94 8.43 -6.42
CA GLU A 495 23.91 7.46 -5.91
C GLU A 495 25.30 8.11 -5.96
N GLU A 496 26.13 7.83 -4.96
CA GLU A 496 27.50 8.31 -4.91
C GLU A 496 28.44 7.12 -5.13
N THR A 497 29.25 7.21 -6.18
CA THR A 497 30.20 6.17 -6.58
C THR A 497 31.53 6.84 -6.88
N GLU A 498 32.59 6.40 -6.21
CA GLU A 498 33.96 6.90 -6.42
C GLU A 498 34.10 8.42 -6.26
N GLY A 499 33.29 9.03 -5.38
CA GLY A 499 33.28 10.48 -5.14
C GLY A 499 32.56 11.30 -6.21
N GLN A 500 31.91 10.64 -7.17
CA GLN A 500 31.05 11.26 -8.17
C GLN A 500 29.58 10.98 -7.86
N ARG A 501 28.77 12.02 -7.93
CA ARG A 501 27.32 11.93 -7.78
C ARG A 501 26.66 11.61 -9.11
N LEU A 502 25.96 10.49 -9.15
CA LEU A 502 25.19 10.02 -10.28
C LEU A 502 23.70 10.22 -10.03
N LEU A 503 22.99 10.73 -11.03
CA LEU A 503 21.54 10.72 -11.09
C LEU A 503 21.10 9.55 -11.96
N ILE A 504 20.32 8.65 -11.39
CA ILE A 504 19.85 7.42 -12.03
C ILE A 504 18.33 7.51 -12.22
N ALA A 505 17.86 7.33 -13.45
CA ALA A 505 16.43 7.26 -13.76
C ALA A 505 15.97 5.81 -13.91
N THR A 506 15.48 5.21 -12.82
CA THR A 506 15.03 3.82 -12.79
C THR A 506 13.58 3.72 -13.25
N LYS A 507 13.31 2.89 -14.27
CA LYS A 507 11.95 2.66 -14.76
C LYS A 507 11.13 1.85 -13.77
N ILE A 508 9.94 2.34 -13.44
CA ILE A 508 8.97 1.62 -12.60
C ILE A 508 7.72 1.18 -13.36
N LEU A 509 7.36 1.86 -14.46
CA LEU A 509 6.25 1.50 -15.34
C LEU A 509 6.56 1.88 -16.79
N GLU A 510 6.11 1.03 -17.72
CA GLU A 510 6.11 1.26 -19.17
C GLU A 510 4.69 1.02 -19.68
N GLY A 511 4.17 1.90 -20.52
CA GLY A 511 2.79 1.89 -21.01
C GLY A 511 2.57 1.19 -22.35
N THR A 512 3.54 0.43 -22.83
CA THR A 512 3.47 -0.28 -24.11
C THR A 512 2.70 -1.60 -24.00
N HIS A 513 2.33 -2.18 -25.14
CA HIS A 513 1.73 -3.53 -25.19
C HIS A 513 2.70 -4.65 -24.79
N TYR A 514 4.01 -4.42 -24.96
CA TYR A 514 5.09 -5.36 -24.66
C TYR A 514 6.26 -4.65 -23.99
N VAL A 515 6.77 -5.23 -22.91
CA VAL A 515 7.94 -4.70 -22.22
C VAL A 515 9.21 -4.85 -23.05
N LEU A 516 9.84 -3.72 -23.38
CA LEU A 516 11.17 -3.72 -24.02
C LEU A 516 12.29 -4.02 -23.02
N HIS A 517 12.21 -3.42 -21.83
CA HIS A 517 13.20 -3.59 -20.77
C HIS A 517 12.53 -3.87 -19.43
N PRO A 518 13.11 -4.69 -18.54
CA PRO A 518 12.47 -4.99 -17.28
C PRO A 518 12.26 -3.74 -16.39
N ASN A 519 11.13 -3.64 -15.67
CA ASN A 519 11.00 -2.66 -14.58
C ASN A 519 12.13 -2.87 -13.56
N GLY A 520 12.68 -1.76 -13.06
CA GLY A 520 13.94 -1.71 -12.30
C GLY A 520 15.18 -1.42 -13.15
N SER A 521 15.07 -1.40 -14.49
CA SER A 521 16.17 -0.97 -15.37
C SER A 521 16.41 0.54 -15.27
N ALA A 522 17.66 0.98 -15.29
CA ALA A 522 17.98 2.39 -15.48
C ALA A 522 17.77 2.78 -16.94
N MET A 523 16.87 3.72 -17.19
CA MET A 523 16.67 4.30 -18.53
C MET A 523 17.86 5.17 -18.92
N PHE A 524 18.42 5.90 -17.96
CA PHE A 524 19.68 6.62 -18.10
C PHE A 524 20.36 6.83 -16.75
N VAL A 525 21.66 7.11 -16.82
CA VAL A 525 22.52 7.52 -15.71
C VAL A 525 23.31 8.74 -16.16
N VAL A 526 23.27 9.83 -15.40
CA VAL A 526 24.01 11.06 -15.70
C VAL A 526 24.88 11.50 -14.53
N LYS A 527 25.99 12.16 -14.87
CA LYS A 527 26.94 12.74 -13.91
C LYS A 527 26.52 14.19 -13.64
N VAL A 528 26.04 14.47 -12.43
CA VAL A 528 25.49 15.81 -12.11
C VAL A 528 26.55 16.82 -11.66
N ASP A 529 27.74 16.36 -11.26
CA ASP A 529 28.84 17.23 -10.83
C ASP A 529 29.64 17.83 -12.00
N GLU A 530 29.39 17.35 -13.22
CA GLU A 530 30.08 17.78 -14.45
C GLU A 530 29.07 18.45 -15.41
N PRO A 531 28.64 19.70 -15.15
CA PRO A 531 27.73 20.40 -16.03
C PRO A 531 28.38 20.69 -17.39
N LEU A 532 27.62 20.51 -18.44
CA LEU A 532 27.98 20.80 -19.82
C LEU A 532 27.40 22.16 -20.26
N GLN A 533 28.01 22.72 -21.30
CA GLN A 533 27.47 23.86 -22.08
C GLN A 533 26.93 23.41 -23.44
N ASP A 534 26.58 22.13 -23.59
CA ASP A 534 26.02 21.60 -24.83
C ASP A 534 24.70 22.35 -25.15
N PRO A 535 24.54 22.93 -26.36
CA PRO A 535 23.30 23.57 -26.73
C PRO A 535 22.19 22.52 -26.88
N PHE A 536 20.98 22.88 -26.46
CA PHE A 536 19.82 22.03 -26.69
C PHE A 536 19.52 21.96 -28.20
N PRO A 537 19.19 20.79 -28.78
CA PRO A 537 19.11 20.65 -30.24
C PRO A 537 17.95 21.39 -30.92
N TRP A 538 16.99 21.93 -30.18
CA TRP A 538 15.81 22.61 -30.70
C TRP A 538 15.69 24.02 -30.13
N ASP A 539 15.46 25.02 -30.98
CA ASP A 539 15.35 26.42 -30.54
C ASP A 539 14.00 26.73 -29.87
N ASN A 540 12.96 25.98 -30.22
CA ASN A 540 11.58 26.22 -29.81
C ASN A 540 10.93 25.00 -29.14
N ASP A 541 10.02 25.26 -28.20
CA ASP A 541 9.13 24.27 -27.61
C ASP A 541 7.95 23.97 -28.54
N GLY A 542 7.05 23.08 -28.11
CA GLY A 542 5.90 22.67 -28.92
C GLY A 542 4.88 23.77 -29.20
N ASN A 543 5.00 24.90 -28.50
CA ASN A 543 4.17 26.08 -28.63
C ASN A 543 4.93 27.25 -29.29
N SER A 544 6.11 26.99 -29.86
CA SER A 544 6.99 28.00 -30.48
C SER A 544 7.56 29.05 -29.51
N PHE A 545 7.61 28.76 -28.21
CA PHE A 545 8.37 29.57 -27.25
C PHE A 545 9.84 29.14 -27.25
N PRO A 546 10.79 30.08 -27.06
CA PRO A 546 12.20 29.75 -26.97
C PRO A 546 12.47 28.79 -25.80
N VAL A 547 13.31 27.77 -26.04
CA VAL A 547 13.69 26.81 -25.00
C VAL A 547 14.86 27.34 -24.19
N ASP A 548 14.56 27.87 -23.00
CA ASP A 548 15.59 28.30 -22.07
C ASP A 548 16.12 27.12 -21.24
N MET A 549 17.40 26.81 -21.42
CA MET A 549 18.10 25.72 -20.74
C MET A 549 18.82 26.24 -19.49
N LEU A 550 18.65 25.53 -18.37
CA LEU A 550 19.34 25.84 -17.12
C LEU A 550 20.68 25.10 -17.04
N HIS A 551 20.65 23.78 -17.23
CA HIS A 551 21.82 22.90 -17.09
C HIS A 551 21.76 21.75 -18.09
N ALA A 552 22.93 21.29 -18.52
CA ALA A 552 23.09 20.05 -19.27
C ALA A 552 24.08 19.13 -18.53
N TYR A 553 23.86 17.81 -18.61
CA TYR A 553 24.72 16.81 -17.97
C TYR A 553 25.04 15.68 -18.93
N ASN A 554 26.27 15.19 -18.88
CA ASN A 554 26.67 14.04 -19.68
C ASN A 554 26.23 12.74 -19.01
N GLY A 555 25.91 11.73 -19.81
CA GLY A 555 25.58 10.42 -19.28
C GLY A 555 25.45 9.36 -20.34
N GLU A 556 24.78 8.29 -19.95
CA GLU A 556 24.50 7.14 -20.79
C GLU A 556 23.07 6.67 -20.59
N GLY A 557 22.42 6.32 -21.69
CA GLY A 557 21.08 5.77 -21.72
C GLY A 557 21.10 4.29 -22.08
N ILE A 558 20.06 3.56 -21.69
CA ILE A 558 19.87 2.18 -22.11
C ILE A 558 19.76 2.10 -23.65
N ALA A 559 20.41 1.11 -24.25
CA ALA A 559 20.42 0.91 -25.69
C ALA A 559 19.41 -0.18 -26.09
N ASN A 560 18.78 -0.01 -27.25
CA ASN A 560 18.04 -1.07 -27.91
C ASN A 560 19.04 -2.14 -28.40
N GLY A 561 18.92 -3.38 -27.91
CA GLY A 561 19.80 -4.49 -28.27
C GLY A 561 19.04 -5.81 -28.43
N TYR A 562 19.65 -6.77 -29.13
CA TYR A 562 19.11 -8.13 -29.24
C TYR A 562 19.29 -8.88 -27.89
N GLY A 563 18.24 -8.92 -27.09
CA GLY A 563 18.12 -9.81 -25.93
C GLY A 563 18.26 -9.15 -24.57
N PHE A 564 17.42 -9.61 -23.64
CA PHE A 564 17.25 -9.14 -22.26
C PHE A 564 18.49 -9.22 -21.34
N ARG A 565 19.55 -9.92 -21.75
CA ARG A 565 20.63 -10.31 -20.81
C ARG A 565 21.69 -9.23 -20.59
N TYR A 566 21.91 -8.34 -21.57
CA TYR A 566 22.87 -7.23 -21.47
C TYR A 566 22.48 -6.08 -22.41
N PRO A 567 21.46 -5.26 -22.07
CA PRO A 567 21.25 -4.04 -22.82
C PRO A 567 22.51 -3.18 -22.67
N GLY A 568 23.18 -2.87 -23.78
CA GLY A 568 24.31 -1.95 -23.77
C GLY A 568 23.88 -0.57 -23.28
N SER A 569 24.83 0.26 -22.90
CA SER A 569 24.59 1.68 -22.69
C SER A 569 25.11 2.47 -23.90
N LYS A 570 24.44 3.58 -24.22
CA LYS A 570 24.83 4.49 -25.30
C LYS A 570 24.95 5.91 -24.77
N PRO A 571 25.94 6.69 -25.26
CA PRO A 571 26.11 8.06 -24.80
C PRO A 571 24.85 8.92 -25.01
N GLY A 572 24.55 9.75 -24.03
CA GLY A 572 23.45 10.70 -24.07
C GLY A 572 23.72 11.93 -23.21
N SER A 573 22.83 12.92 -23.30
CA SER A 573 22.88 14.14 -22.50
C SER A 573 21.52 14.39 -21.87
N LEU A 574 21.49 14.75 -20.59
CA LEU A 574 20.29 15.23 -19.89
C LEU A 574 20.28 16.75 -19.90
N PHE A 575 19.15 17.33 -20.29
CA PHE A 575 18.92 18.77 -20.29
C PHE A 575 17.84 19.13 -19.28
N VAL A 576 18.08 20.20 -18.52
CA VAL A 576 17.14 20.78 -17.55
C VAL A 576 16.59 22.06 -18.15
N ILE A 577 15.28 22.11 -18.33
CA ILE A 577 14.59 23.21 -19.00
C ILE A 577 13.92 24.10 -17.95
N GLN A 578 13.87 25.42 -18.18
CA GLN A 578 13.41 26.41 -17.19
C GLN A 578 11.98 26.19 -16.68
N ASN A 579 11.13 25.49 -17.44
CA ASN A 579 9.77 25.13 -17.02
C ASN A 579 9.69 23.89 -16.10
N GLY A 580 10.83 23.36 -15.65
CA GLY A 580 10.90 22.19 -14.74
C GLY A 580 10.84 20.85 -15.45
N LEU A 581 10.93 20.81 -16.79
CA LEU A 581 11.04 19.60 -17.57
C LEU A 581 12.48 19.11 -17.66
N LEU A 582 12.63 17.79 -17.78
CA LEU A 582 13.91 17.16 -18.11
C LEU A 582 13.82 16.48 -19.48
N ALA A 583 14.86 16.59 -20.29
CA ALA A 583 14.94 15.90 -21.58
C ALA A 583 16.25 15.12 -21.67
N PHE A 584 16.17 13.80 -21.77
CA PHE A 584 17.34 12.97 -22.04
C PHE A 584 17.41 12.63 -23.53
N ILE A 585 18.55 12.90 -24.15
CA ILE A 585 18.77 12.72 -25.59
C ILE A 585 19.89 11.72 -25.82
N TRP A 586 19.61 10.64 -26.55
CA TRP A 586 20.64 9.71 -27.02
C TRP A 586 21.43 10.36 -28.17
N LYS A 587 22.76 10.45 -28.05
CA LYS A 587 23.62 11.16 -29.01
C LYS A 587 23.59 10.53 -30.40
N GLU A 588 23.60 9.20 -30.47
CA GLU A 588 23.62 8.46 -31.75
C GLU A 588 22.28 8.50 -32.48
N THR A 589 21.18 8.22 -31.78
CA THR A 589 19.85 8.05 -32.40
C THR A 589 19.04 9.34 -32.43
N ARG A 590 19.45 10.36 -31.66
CA ARG A 590 18.69 11.61 -31.44
C ARG A 590 17.29 11.40 -30.84
N VAL A 591 17.01 10.21 -30.32
CA VAL A 591 15.76 9.93 -29.59
C VAL A 591 15.73 10.74 -28.30
N VAL A 592 14.56 11.26 -27.96
CA VAL A 592 14.34 12.09 -26.76
C VAL A 592 13.37 11.39 -25.83
N LEU A 593 13.75 11.29 -24.56
CA LEU A 593 12.84 10.95 -23.47
C LEU A 593 12.60 12.23 -22.66
N THR A 594 11.37 12.73 -22.71
CA THR A 594 10.97 13.95 -22.01
C THR A 594 10.25 13.58 -20.73
N LEU A 595 10.62 14.21 -19.62
CA LEU A 595 10.12 13.94 -18.28
C LEU A 595 9.52 15.19 -17.64
N GLN A 596 8.43 14.99 -16.91
CA GLN A 596 7.78 15.99 -16.06
C GLN A 596 7.52 15.42 -14.67
N ARG A 597 7.57 16.28 -13.66
CA ARG A 597 7.30 15.89 -12.27
C ARG A 597 5.81 15.57 -12.11
N LEU A 598 5.49 14.53 -11.34
CA LEU A 598 4.10 14.07 -11.19
C LEU A 598 3.56 14.24 -9.78
N ASP A 599 2.31 14.68 -9.71
CA ASP A 599 1.42 14.45 -8.57
C ASP A 599 0.50 13.27 -8.91
N LEU A 600 0.93 12.05 -8.58
CA LEU A 600 0.12 10.85 -8.82
C LEU A 600 -1.22 10.89 -8.09
N GLN A 601 -1.29 11.52 -6.91
CA GLN A 601 -2.51 11.58 -6.14
C GLN A 601 -3.58 12.39 -6.89
N GLN A 602 -3.20 13.54 -7.47
CA GLN A 602 -4.10 14.32 -8.31
C GLN A 602 -4.46 13.61 -9.61
N LEU A 603 -3.49 12.99 -10.28
CA LEU A 603 -3.73 12.26 -11.53
C LEU A 603 -4.69 11.09 -11.34
N LEU A 604 -4.57 10.32 -10.25
CA LEU A 604 -5.47 9.22 -9.93
C LEU A 604 -6.87 9.70 -9.53
N ARG A 605 -6.99 10.82 -8.80
CA ARG A 605 -8.29 11.44 -8.49
C ARG A 605 -9.06 11.88 -9.75
N LYS A 606 -8.34 12.30 -10.81
CA LYS A 606 -8.91 12.66 -12.13
C LYS A 606 -9.01 11.48 -13.10
N GLY A 607 -8.32 10.38 -12.79
CA GLY A 607 -8.19 9.21 -13.64
C GLY A 607 -9.47 8.39 -13.75
N GLU A 608 -9.45 7.43 -14.67
CA GLU A 608 -10.57 6.54 -14.94
C GLU A 608 -10.32 5.17 -14.31
N GLN A 609 -11.30 4.71 -13.52
CA GLN A 609 -11.27 3.41 -12.89
C GLN A 609 -11.63 2.32 -13.90
N VAL A 610 -10.75 1.33 -14.06
CA VAL A 610 -11.00 0.14 -14.88
C VAL A 610 -11.31 -1.09 -14.01
N PRO A 611 -11.91 -2.14 -14.60
CA PRO A 611 -12.12 -3.41 -13.91
C PRO A 611 -10.85 -3.97 -13.26
N ALA A 612 -10.98 -4.44 -12.01
CA ALA A 612 -9.90 -5.13 -11.31
C ALA A 612 -9.60 -6.51 -11.93
N LEU A 613 -8.42 -7.05 -11.63
CA LEU A 613 -8.09 -8.45 -11.91
C LEU A 613 -8.73 -9.38 -10.84
N PRO A 614 -8.68 -10.72 -11.01
CA PRO A 614 -9.01 -11.65 -9.93
C PRO A 614 -8.20 -11.36 -8.67
N PRO A 615 -8.76 -11.51 -7.46
CA PRO A 615 -8.25 -10.90 -6.21
C PRO A 615 -6.76 -11.15 -5.94
N ILE A 616 -6.30 -12.39 -6.08
CA ILE A 616 -4.91 -12.78 -5.81
C ILE A 616 -3.98 -12.19 -6.87
N ALA A 617 -4.36 -12.27 -8.15
CA ALA A 617 -3.62 -11.70 -9.26
C ALA A 617 -3.63 -10.16 -9.22
N ASN A 618 -4.73 -9.58 -8.73
CA ASN A 618 -4.87 -8.15 -8.53
C ASN A 618 -4.01 -7.62 -7.40
N PHE A 619 -3.72 -8.42 -6.37
CA PHE A 619 -2.81 -8.06 -5.30
C PHE A 619 -1.34 -8.23 -5.72
N SER A 620 -0.91 -9.47 -5.93
CA SER A 620 0.51 -9.80 -6.11
C SER A 620 0.88 -10.15 -7.56
N TYR A 621 0.14 -9.73 -8.58
CA TYR A 621 0.48 -9.81 -10.01
C TYR A 621 1.57 -10.84 -10.40
N LEU A 622 1.30 -12.14 -10.16
CA LEU A 622 2.29 -13.23 -10.28
C LEU A 622 2.45 -13.74 -11.72
N THR A 623 1.84 -13.06 -12.68
CA THR A 623 1.91 -13.41 -14.09
C THR A 623 3.36 -13.23 -14.57
N LYS A 624 3.81 -14.16 -15.42
CA LYS A 624 5.06 -14.08 -16.19
C LYS A 624 4.69 -13.93 -17.66
N SER A 625 4.08 -12.80 -18.00
CA SER A 625 3.73 -12.41 -19.37
C SER A 625 4.29 -11.03 -19.69
N TYR A 626 5.01 -10.95 -20.81
CA TYR A 626 5.46 -9.66 -21.36
C TYR A 626 4.32 -8.84 -21.97
N SER A 627 3.11 -9.39 -22.09
CA SER A 627 1.95 -8.69 -22.64
C SER A 627 1.13 -7.97 -21.58
N ASN A 628 0.57 -6.82 -21.96
CA ASN A 628 -0.35 -6.09 -21.11
C ASN A 628 -1.66 -6.89 -20.94
N VAL A 629 -1.89 -7.48 -19.76
CA VAL A 629 -3.11 -8.26 -19.49
C VAL A 629 -4.38 -7.41 -19.53
N PHE A 630 -4.26 -6.09 -19.42
CA PHE A 630 -5.38 -5.15 -19.55
C PHE A 630 -5.65 -4.75 -21.01
N ALA A 631 -4.73 -5.00 -21.95
CA ALA A 631 -4.93 -4.63 -23.36
C ALA A 631 -5.96 -5.51 -24.08
N GLY A 632 -6.18 -6.76 -23.63
CA GLY A 632 -7.12 -7.69 -24.28
C GLY A 632 -8.61 -7.36 -24.08
N GLY A 633 -8.95 -6.43 -23.17
CA GLY A 633 -10.33 -6.03 -22.87
C GLY A 633 -10.69 -4.62 -23.36
N LEU A 634 -9.71 -3.82 -23.79
CA LEU A 634 -9.92 -2.47 -24.32
C LEU A 634 -10.13 -2.54 -25.84
N SER A 635 -11.18 -3.24 -26.28
CA SER A 635 -11.67 -3.07 -27.65
C SER A 635 -12.22 -1.65 -27.78
N SER A 636 -11.55 -0.84 -28.60
CA SER A 636 -11.96 0.52 -28.97
C SER A 636 -13.46 0.54 -29.33
N PRO A 637 -14.26 1.55 -28.95
CA PRO A 637 -15.69 1.63 -29.29
C PRO A 637 -16.00 1.76 -30.79
N ARG A 638 -15.00 1.68 -31.68
CA ARG A 638 -15.12 1.96 -33.13
C ARG A 638 -15.51 0.76 -34.00
N GLN A 639 -15.90 -0.38 -33.45
CA GLN A 639 -16.36 -1.54 -34.25
C GLN A 639 -17.71 -2.12 -33.80
N GLN A 640 -18.67 -1.26 -33.50
CA GLN A 640 -20.10 -1.63 -33.44
C GLN A 640 -20.95 -0.78 -34.37
N TYR A 641 -20.52 -0.61 -35.62
CA TYR A 641 -21.42 -0.30 -36.73
C TYR A 641 -20.81 -0.86 -38.02
N SER A 642 -21.15 -2.11 -38.32
CA SER A 642 -21.23 -2.68 -39.67
C SER A 642 -22.18 -3.86 -39.62
#